data_AF-A0A8S9Z133-F1
#
_entry.id   AF-A0A8S9Z133-F1
#
_cell.length_a   1.000
_cell.length_b   1.000
_cell.length_c   1.000
_cell.angle_alpha   90.00
_cell.angle_beta   90.00
_cell.angle_gamma   90.00
#
_symmetry.space_group_name_H-M   'P 1'
#
loop_
_entity.id
_entity.type
_entity.pdbx_description
1 polymer ?
#
loop_
_entity_poly.entity_id
_entity_poly.type
_entity_poly.pdbx_seq_one_letter_code
_entity_poly.pdbx_strand_id
1 'polypeptide(L)'
;MRHQALVSDEAAIVIQSHWRAYLVRRRLVHEQQAAECIQRWWRGYACRRRIVRMREAIDCLQRCCRGFLARKRFTMARRDFMIREQAVITIQSHWRGYRTRAHVMAERRAAVQIQRFWRGHVCRQRWIRTRETIVLCQARVRGLLARLHLSSIRAHRIEAAITIQSTVRRWLTARHLSVQLKATTKIQRWFRAKRDRLQFVRTRKAALIIQRRWRLLLTKRRLAARLIQQWWRACGLQRYLANRRRAAMIIQSHWRGSYLRGQVAKLSSKAHRNEKIVTVKERSAVPLDLSIDHTTAVRLIQVCNRLKTATNLALAMPKRCLASRAQAAVACLIHSHSVAQVLQSIKDLELFTRLSSEICYWAVGSHPNRDSRTRNESERSPQLHLLLLNLIRACNRSVPHEDILLHVTGTLLNIARHHSIARQVRLWWTTPSAQVSHSTWISPALLQRTRARLDRSASLCSLPSSNSFVRSMSTADVVRRDQSVDRVGNDISSSPQVEDDSSNSSLAEMLVTILLRTWRSRQGTLGIRLFARTCCLLAILCEAVPASQLPVTSLLPVCSRLSDCISRRSAASQLVTSQWTRGTLVEHSNQLLQQPADRLMLTMSGLRKQLSYELDWHLLPKKIRPDPLISIDYLLLVIVTHSNAQSN
;
A
#
# COMPACT_ATOMS: atom_id res chain seq x y z
N MET A 1 77.51 197.85 22.89
CA MET A 1 76.56 197.30 23.87
C MET A 1 75.42 196.45 23.24
N ARG A 2 74.74 196.83 22.14
CA ARG A 2 73.65 195.98 21.59
C ARG A 2 74.10 194.67 20.91
N HIS A 3 75.29 194.60 20.31
CA HIS A 3 75.69 193.44 19.48
C HIS A 3 76.00 192.16 20.27
N GLN A 4 76.38 192.24 21.55
CA GLN A 4 76.75 191.07 22.37
C GLN A 4 75.53 190.31 22.92
N ALA A 5 74.35 190.95 23.02
CA ALA A 5 73.16 190.30 23.57
C ALA A 5 72.57 189.25 22.62
N LEU A 6 72.39 189.60 21.34
CA LEU A 6 71.80 188.71 20.32
C LEU A 6 72.56 187.38 20.15
N VAL A 7 73.90 187.44 20.22
CA VAL A 7 74.78 186.26 20.13
C VAL A 7 74.54 185.29 21.31
N SER A 8 74.10 185.79 22.46
CA SER A 8 73.83 184.94 23.63
C SER A 8 72.54 184.14 23.50
N ASP A 9 71.50 184.73 22.92
CA ASP A 9 70.18 184.09 22.79
C ASP A 9 70.17 183.01 21.67
N GLU A 10 70.83 183.27 20.54
CA GLU A 10 70.99 182.26 19.48
C GLU A 10 71.73 181.01 20.00
N ALA A 11 72.82 181.21 20.75
CA ALA A 11 73.57 180.12 21.36
C ALA A 11 72.70 179.28 22.32
N ALA A 12 71.86 179.92 23.13
CA ALA A 12 70.94 179.24 24.03
C ALA A 12 69.91 178.38 23.27
N ILE A 13 69.34 178.89 22.18
CA ILE A 13 68.38 178.14 21.34
C ILE A 13 69.04 176.92 20.69
N VAL A 14 70.26 177.07 20.14
CA VAL A 14 71.02 175.96 19.54
C VAL A 14 71.29 174.87 20.59
N ILE A 15 71.78 175.22 21.77
CA ILE A 15 72.06 174.27 22.87
C ILE A 15 70.76 173.55 23.31
N GLN A 16 69.65 174.28 23.50
CA GLN A 16 68.37 173.67 23.87
C GLN A 16 67.83 172.74 22.77
N SER A 17 68.00 173.08 21.49
CA SER A 17 67.57 172.23 20.38
C SER A 17 68.36 170.92 20.33
N HIS A 18 69.69 170.97 20.49
CA HIS A 18 70.54 169.79 20.56
C HIS A 18 70.24 168.93 21.80
N TRP A 19 69.97 169.54 22.96
CA TRP A 19 69.60 168.81 24.17
C TRP A 19 68.25 168.09 24.03
N ARG A 20 67.21 168.76 23.50
CA ARG A 20 65.92 168.14 23.17
C ARG A 20 66.09 166.99 22.18
N ALA A 21 66.87 167.20 21.11
CA ALA A 21 67.16 166.17 20.11
C ALA A 21 68.00 165.00 20.69
N TYR A 22 68.85 165.23 21.69
CA TYR A 22 69.57 164.18 22.42
C TYR A 22 68.62 163.36 23.30
N LEU A 23 67.75 164.00 24.08
CA LEU A 23 66.75 163.32 24.92
C LEU A 23 65.81 162.42 24.10
N VAL A 24 65.32 162.91 22.95
CA VAL A 24 64.48 162.12 22.03
C VAL A 24 65.25 160.94 21.44
N ARG A 25 66.48 161.15 20.95
CA ARG A 25 67.33 160.05 20.43
C ARG A 25 67.64 159.01 21.51
N ARG A 26 67.92 159.42 22.75
CA ARG A 26 68.18 158.52 23.88
C ARG A 26 66.94 157.70 24.26
N ARG A 27 65.74 158.30 24.25
CA ARG A 27 64.48 157.56 24.45
C ARG A 27 64.26 156.54 23.32
N LEU A 28 64.40 156.97 22.05
CA LEU A 28 64.21 156.10 20.90
C LEU A 28 65.17 154.89 20.92
N VAL A 29 66.43 155.09 21.30
CA VAL A 29 67.41 153.99 21.47
C VAL A 29 66.98 153.01 22.57
N HIS A 30 66.46 153.48 23.70
CA HIS A 30 65.91 152.59 24.75
C HIS A 30 64.67 151.81 24.26
N GLU A 31 63.76 152.47 23.53
CA GLU A 31 62.56 151.85 22.96
C GLU A 31 62.91 150.80 21.89
N GLN A 32 63.90 151.10 21.04
CA GLN A 32 64.45 150.16 20.06
C GLN A 32 65.13 148.96 20.73
N GLN A 33 65.95 149.18 21.77
CA GLN A 33 66.57 148.09 22.54
C GLN A 33 65.53 147.19 23.22
N ALA A 34 64.47 147.76 23.79
CA ALA A 34 63.37 147.00 24.38
C ALA A 34 62.61 146.18 23.31
N ALA A 35 62.28 146.81 22.17
CA ALA A 35 61.65 146.14 21.05
C ALA A 35 62.52 145.00 20.48
N GLU A 36 63.83 145.22 20.35
CA GLU A 36 64.78 144.18 19.94
C GLU A 36 64.84 143.03 20.94
N CYS A 37 64.90 143.29 22.25
CA CYS A 37 64.87 142.23 23.25
C CYS A 37 63.59 141.37 23.15
N ILE A 38 62.41 141.99 23.00
CA ILE A 38 61.14 141.30 22.79
C ILE A 38 61.17 140.49 21.48
N GLN A 39 61.65 141.08 20.37
CA GLN A 39 61.74 140.38 19.08
C GLN A 39 62.73 139.21 19.10
N ARG A 40 63.91 139.36 19.73
CA ARG A 40 64.91 138.30 19.91
C ARG A 40 64.33 137.15 20.73
N TRP A 41 63.66 137.47 21.85
CA TRP A 41 62.96 136.49 22.69
C TRP A 41 61.86 135.75 21.91
N TRP A 42 61.00 136.48 21.19
CA TRP A 42 59.90 135.90 20.41
C TRP A 42 60.39 135.01 19.26
N ARG A 43 61.41 135.44 18.50
CA ARG A 43 62.05 134.62 17.45
C ARG A 43 62.61 133.33 18.06
N GLY A 44 63.27 133.41 19.23
CA GLY A 44 63.77 132.26 19.96
C GLY A 44 62.65 131.35 20.53
N TYR A 45 61.54 131.91 20.99
CA TYR A 45 60.36 131.15 21.43
C TYR A 45 59.70 130.41 20.25
N ALA A 46 59.41 131.12 19.16
CA ALA A 46 58.76 130.57 17.97
C ALA A 46 59.58 129.44 17.33
N CYS A 47 60.91 129.61 17.25
CA CYS A 47 61.82 128.56 16.79
C CYS A 47 61.75 127.31 17.70
N ARG A 48 61.89 127.49 19.02
CA ARG A 48 61.79 126.38 19.99
C ARG A 48 60.43 125.68 19.93
N ARG A 49 59.31 126.42 19.82
CA ARG A 49 57.96 125.85 19.71
C ARG A 49 57.73 125.12 18.39
N ARG A 50 58.35 125.56 17.28
CA ARG A 50 58.36 124.83 15.98
C ARG A 50 59.13 123.51 16.11
N ILE A 51 60.30 123.52 16.75
CA ILE A 51 61.10 122.29 16.98
C ILE A 51 60.34 121.31 17.88
N VAL A 52 59.69 121.79 18.95
CA VAL A 52 58.86 120.95 19.83
C VAL A 52 57.70 120.31 19.05
N ARG A 53 56.92 121.09 18.29
CA ARG A 53 55.84 120.55 17.43
C ARG A 53 56.33 119.53 16.41
N MET A 54 57.50 119.76 15.81
CA MET A 54 58.10 118.83 14.86
C MET A 54 58.53 117.51 15.55
N ARG A 55 59.09 117.59 16.76
CA ARG A 55 59.39 116.40 17.58
C ARG A 55 58.11 115.66 17.99
N GLU A 56 57.09 116.36 18.48
CA GLU A 56 55.78 115.80 18.84
C GLU A 56 55.14 115.05 17.65
N ALA A 57 55.22 115.61 16.44
CA ALA A 57 54.72 114.98 15.22
C ALA A 57 55.54 113.77 14.76
N ILE A 58 56.89 113.86 14.81
CA ILE A 58 57.79 112.72 14.52
C ILE A 58 57.56 111.58 15.51
N ASP A 59 57.44 111.88 16.79
CA ASP A 59 57.11 110.93 17.86
C ASP A 59 55.75 110.25 17.60
N CYS A 60 54.72 111.03 17.22
CA CYS A 60 53.41 110.50 16.88
C CYS A 60 53.50 109.52 15.70
N LEU A 61 54.16 109.93 14.61
CA LEU A 61 54.39 109.09 13.43
C LEU A 61 55.17 107.81 13.79
N GLN A 62 56.24 107.91 14.58
CA GLN A 62 57.02 106.75 15.04
C GLN A 62 56.18 105.80 15.91
N ARG A 63 55.37 106.32 16.84
CA ARG A 63 54.43 105.50 17.65
C ARG A 63 53.42 104.79 16.76
N CYS A 64 52.80 105.50 15.81
CA CYS A 64 51.84 104.94 14.86
C CYS A 64 52.47 103.86 13.96
N CYS A 65 53.63 104.12 13.38
CA CYS A 65 54.35 103.15 12.54
C CYS A 65 54.81 101.91 13.34
N ARG A 66 55.37 102.09 14.55
CA ARG A 66 55.74 100.96 15.44
C ARG A 66 54.51 100.14 15.81
N GLY A 67 53.40 100.78 16.19
CA GLY A 67 52.14 100.13 16.52
C GLY A 67 51.45 99.45 15.33
N PHE A 68 51.61 99.96 14.11
CA PHE A 68 51.17 99.29 12.88
C PHE A 68 52.02 98.06 12.58
N LEU A 69 53.36 98.19 12.62
CA LEU A 69 54.28 97.08 12.37
C LEU A 69 54.12 95.95 13.40
N ALA A 70 53.91 96.29 14.68
CA ALA A 70 53.61 95.31 15.72
C ALA A 70 52.31 94.54 15.43
N ARG A 71 51.22 95.25 15.07
CA ARG A 71 49.93 94.62 14.71
C ARG A 71 50.05 93.77 13.44
N LYS A 72 50.78 94.23 12.41
CA LYS A 72 51.05 93.46 11.18
C LYS A 72 51.86 92.18 11.46
N ARG A 73 52.89 92.26 12.30
CA ARG A 73 53.68 91.09 12.74
C ARG A 73 52.82 90.09 13.52
N PHE A 74 51.98 90.57 14.45
CA PHE A 74 51.08 89.72 15.23
C PHE A 74 50.02 89.03 14.36
N THR A 75 49.38 89.73 13.43
CA THR A 75 48.38 89.12 12.54
C THR A 75 49.01 88.14 11.54
N MET A 76 50.23 88.39 11.06
CA MET A 76 51.00 87.43 10.28
C MET A 76 51.35 86.18 11.11
N ALA A 77 51.96 86.34 12.29
CA ALA A 77 52.32 85.21 13.17
C ALA A 77 51.10 84.38 13.59
N ARG A 78 49.94 85.01 13.86
CA ARG A 78 48.69 84.32 14.15
C ARG A 78 48.14 83.57 12.94
N ARG A 79 48.24 84.14 11.73
CA ARG A 79 47.85 83.46 10.48
C ARG A 79 48.74 82.24 10.23
N ASP A 80 50.05 82.38 10.39
CA ASP A 80 51.01 81.29 10.22
C ASP A 80 50.79 80.17 11.25
N PHE A 81 50.50 80.53 12.50
CA PHE A 81 50.10 79.57 13.53
C PHE A 81 48.84 78.81 13.14
N MET A 82 47.76 79.51 12.76
CA MET A 82 46.49 78.86 12.37
C MET A 82 46.63 77.99 11.11
N ILE A 83 47.49 78.36 10.15
CA ILE A 83 47.79 77.52 8.98
C ILE A 83 48.54 76.25 9.40
N ARG A 84 49.54 76.35 10.29
CA ARG A 84 50.28 75.19 10.81
C ARG A 84 49.39 74.27 11.64
N GLU A 85 48.57 74.83 12.53
CA GLU A 85 47.58 74.11 13.33
C GLU A 85 46.58 73.35 12.44
N GLN A 86 45.97 74.04 11.46
CA GLN A 86 45.04 73.42 10.51
C GLN A 86 45.72 72.33 9.67
N ALA A 87 46.97 72.53 9.25
CA ALA A 87 47.74 71.51 8.53
C ALA A 87 48.00 70.28 9.41
N VAL A 88 48.41 70.47 10.67
CA VAL A 88 48.62 69.38 11.65
C VAL A 88 47.31 68.62 11.91
N ILE A 89 46.19 69.32 12.13
CA ILE A 89 44.85 68.70 12.31
C ILE A 89 44.45 67.91 11.06
N THR A 90 44.71 68.45 9.86
CA THR A 90 44.40 67.79 8.58
C THR A 90 45.24 66.52 8.39
N ILE A 91 46.54 66.56 8.67
CA ILE A 91 47.44 65.40 8.59
C ILE A 91 47.06 64.34 9.64
N GLN A 92 46.82 64.74 10.89
CA GLN A 92 46.45 63.82 11.96
C GLN A 92 45.11 63.13 11.70
N SER A 93 44.09 63.85 11.22
CA SER A 93 42.79 63.28 10.87
C SER A 93 42.87 62.32 9.69
N HIS A 94 43.64 62.65 8.64
CA HIS A 94 43.91 61.74 7.53
C HIS A 94 44.67 60.48 7.97
N TRP A 95 45.69 60.61 8.82
CA TRP A 95 46.45 59.46 9.34
C TRP A 95 45.60 58.54 10.22
N ARG A 96 44.81 59.10 11.14
CA ARG A 96 43.85 58.33 11.96
C ARG A 96 42.84 57.60 11.08
N GLY A 97 42.27 58.29 10.08
CA GLY A 97 41.35 57.70 9.10
C GLY A 97 41.98 56.59 8.25
N TYR A 98 43.21 56.79 7.77
CA TYR A 98 43.98 55.78 7.04
C TYR A 98 44.23 54.53 7.90
N ARG A 99 44.75 54.70 9.13
CA ARG A 99 45.05 53.59 10.05
C ARG A 99 43.81 52.74 10.35
N THR A 100 42.67 53.36 10.65
CA THR A 100 41.42 52.63 10.90
C THR A 100 40.91 51.91 9.65
N ARG A 101 40.97 52.56 8.46
CA ARG A 101 40.60 51.91 7.19
C ARG A 101 41.51 50.72 6.87
N ALA A 102 42.81 50.83 7.11
CA ALA A 102 43.78 49.75 6.90
C ALA A 102 43.50 48.54 7.82
N HIS A 103 43.20 48.78 9.09
CA HIS A 103 42.82 47.74 10.05
C HIS A 103 41.55 46.98 9.59
N VAL A 104 40.47 47.71 9.31
CA VAL A 104 39.20 47.13 8.85
C VAL A 104 39.36 46.38 7.53
N MET A 105 40.25 46.82 6.64
CA MET A 105 40.56 46.10 5.40
C MET A 105 41.39 44.82 5.65
N ALA A 106 42.27 44.79 6.64
CA ALA A 106 42.99 43.58 7.05
C ALA A 106 42.02 42.54 7.66
N GLU A 107 41.14 42.96 8.57
CA GLU A 107 40.09 42.12 9.16
C GLU A 107 39.15 41.57 8.10
N ARG A 108 38.67 42.41 7.17
CA ARG A 108 37.85 41.98 6.02
C ARG A 108 38.58 40.97 5.12
N ARG A 109 39.87 41.17 4.84
CA ARG A 109 40.69 40.20 4.08
C ARG A 109 40.80 38.86 4.79
N ALA A 110 41.05 38.85 6.11
CA ALA A 110 41.10 37.63 6.91
C ALA A 110 39.74 36.90 6.92
N ALA A 111 38.64 37.62 7.18
CA ALA A 111 37.29 37.08 7.15
C ALA A 111 36.93 36.48 5.78
N VAL A 112 37.25 37.15 4.68
CA VAL A 112 37.02 36.63 3.31
C VAL A 112 37.86 35.37 3.03
N GLN A 113 39.10 35.30 3.51
CA GLN A 113 39.91 34.07 3.38
C GLN A 113 39.30 32.90 4.16
N ILE A 114 38.94 33.10 5.43
CA ILE A 114 38.29 32.08 6.27
C ILE A 114 36.98 31.61 5.62
N GLN A 115 36.14 32.54 5.14
CA GLN A 115 34.89 32.22 4.43
C GLN A 115 35.15 31.46 3.12
N ARG A 116 36.19 31.80 2.35
CA ARG A 116 36.59 31.08 1.12
C ARG A 116 36.98 29.64 1.44
N PHE A 117 37.88 29.43 2.40
CA PHE A 117 38.32 28.10 2.81
C PHE A 117 37.17 27.26 3.37
N TRP A 118 36.33 27.84 4.25
CA TRP A 118 35.18 27.14 4.82
C TRP A 118 34.15 26.72 3.76
N ARG A 119 33.78 27.63 2.84
CA ARG A 119 32.87 27.31 1.72
C ARG A 119 33.44 26.20 0.84
N GLY A 120 34.74 26.24 0.54
CA GLY A 120 35.44 25.17 -0.20
C GLY A 120 35.41 23.83 0.54
N HIS A 121 35.70 23.82 1.84
CA HIS A 121 35.64 22.62 2.68
C HIS A 121 34.23 22.01 2.71
N VAL A 122 33.19 22.81 2.96
CA VAL A 122 31.79 22.35 2.97
C VAL A 122 31.38 21.77 1.62
N CYS A 123 31.77 22.39 0.50
CA CYS A 123 31.49 21.86 -0.83
C CYS A 123 32.22 20.52 -1.08
N ARG A 124 33.49 20.40 -0.69
CA ARG A 124 34.25 19.14 -0.81
C ARG A 124 33.66 18.02 0.04
N GLN A 125 33.27 18.31 1.28
CA GLN A 125 32.64 17.33 2.18
C GLN A 125 31.27 16.86 1.66
N ARG A 126 30.47 17.75 1.08
CA ARG A 126 29.22 17.38 0.39
C ARG A 126 29.50 16.44 -0.79
N TRP A 127 30.45 16.79 -1.66
CA TRP A 127 30.82 15.96 -2.81
C TRP A 127 31.34 14.57 -2.40
N ILE A 128 32.17 14.46 -1.36
CA ILE A 128 32.65 13.17 -0.85
C ILE A 128 31.47 12.28 -0.43
N ARG A 129 30.57 12.78 0.43
CA ARG A 129 29.40 12.02 0.91
C ARG A 129 28.46 11.60 -0.22
N THR A 130 28.21 12.48 -1.19
CA THR A 130 27.41 12.17 -2.39
C THR A 130 28.10 11.12 -3.26
N ARG A 131 29.43 11.19 -3.44
CA ARG A 131 30.19 10.18 -4.20
C ARG A 131 30.17 8.82 -3.50
N GLU A 132 30.38 8.77 -2.19
CA GLU A 132 30.37 7.53 -1.38
C GLU A 132 29.02 6.83 -1.43
N THR A 133 27.93 7.58 -1.24
CA THR A 133 26.56 7.05 -1.32
C THR A 133 26.21 6.55 -2.73
N ILE A 134 26.61 7.28 -3.79
CA ILE A 134 26.46 6.81 -5.18
C ILE A 134 27.25 5.51 -5.42
N VAL A 135 28.52 5.43 -5.01
CA VAL A 135 29.36 4.24 -5.19
C VAL A 135 28.77 3.04 -4.43
N LEU A 136 28.32 3.22 -3.19
CA LEU A 136 27.66 2.17 -2.40
C LEU A 136 26.37 1.68 -3.05
N CYS A 137 25.53 2.58 -3.57
CA CYS A 137 24.32 2.22 -4.31
C CYS A 137 24.64 1.45 -5.59
N GLN A 138 25.60 1.91 -6.39
CA GLN A 138 26.03 1.20 -7.61
C GLN A 138 26.59 -0.19 -7.29
N ALA A 139 27.42 -0.33 -6.25
CA ALA A 139 27.97 -1.62 -5.83
C ALA A 139 26.87 -2.60 -5.38
N ARG A 140 25.90 -2.12 -4.60
CA ARG A 140 24.71 -2.91 -4.18
C ARG A 140 23.87 -3.36 -5.38
N VAL A 141 23.63 -2.49 -6.35
CA VAL A 141 22.87 -2.83 -7.57
C VAL A 141 23.62 -3.82 -8.46
N ARG A 142 24.91 -3.60 -8.74
CA ARG A 142 25.74 -4.55 -9.51
C ARG A 142 25.78 -5.94 -8.85
N GLY A 143 25.96 -5.99 -7.52
CA GLY A 143 25.93 -7.24 -6.77
C GLY A 143 24.55 -7.92 -6.72
N LEU A 144 23.45 -7.16 -6.73
CA LEU A 144 22.10 -7.71 -6.85
C LEU A 144 21.86 -8.33 -8.23
N LEU A 145 22.21 -7.62 -9.30
CA LEU A 145 22.06 -8.12 -10.68
C LEU A 145 22.87 -9.41 -10.90
N ALA A 146 24.12 -9.46 -10.43
CA ALA A 146 24.95 -10.67 -10.48
C ALA A 146 24.30 -11.87 -9.75
N ARG A 147 23.72 -11.65 -8.56
CA ARG A 147 23.00 -12.69 -7.82
C ARG A 147 21.72 -13.15 -8.52
N LEU A 148 20.93 -12.23 -9.08
CA LEU A 148 19.72 -12.57 -9.83
C LEU A 148 20.05 -13.39 -11.08
N HIS A 149 21.10 -13.01 -11.82
CA HIS A 149 21.59 -13.75 -12.99
C HIS A 149 22.03 -15.17 -12.61
N LEU A 150 22.85 -15.32 -11.56
CA LEU A 150 23.30 -16.64 -11.08
C LEU A 150 22.14 -17.51 -10.56
N SER A 151 21.15 -16.92 -9.87
CA SER A 151 19.93 -17.63 -9.45
C SER A 151 19.08 -18.08 -10.62
N SER A 152 18.94 -17.27 -11.67
CA SER A 152 18.27 -17.66 -12.92
C SER A 152 18.97 -18.84 -13.58
N ILE A 153 20.30 -18.79 -13.75
CA ILE A 153 21.09 -19.90 -14.31
C ILE A 153 20.95 -21.17 -13.44
N ARG A 154 20.96 -21.05 -12.11
CA ARG A 154 20.70 -22.18 -11.21
C ARG A 154 19.31 -22.77 -11.40
N ALA A 155 18.26 -21.95 -11.51
CA ALA A 155 16.89 -22.42 -11.73
C ALA A 155 16.78 -23.24 -13.02
N HIS A 156 17.24 -22.70 -14.15
CA HIS A 156 17.25 -23.41 -15.44
C HIS A 156 18.06 -24.72 -15.39
N ARG A 157 19.22 -24.74 -14.73
CA ARG A 157 20.02 -25.96 -14.55
C ARG A 157 19.31 -27.03 -13.70
N ILE A 158 18.61 -26.61 -12.64
CA ILE A 158 17.83 -27.51 -11.77
C ILE A 158 16.62 -28.06 -12.52
N GLU A 159 15.89 -27.22 -13.27
CA GLU A 159 14.74 -27.62 -14.07
C GLU A 159 15.12 -28.61 -15.19
N ALA A 160 16.22 -28.33 -15.92
CA ALA A 160 16.79 -29.25 -16.90
C ALA A 160 17.19 -30.58 -16.26
N ALA A 161 17.87 -30.57 -15.10
CA ALA A 161 18.26 -31.78 -14.39
C ALA A 161 17.03 -32.59 -13.91
N ILE A 162 15.99 -31.95 -13.39
CA ILE A 162 14.73 -32.60 -13.00
C ILE A 162 14.03 -33.22 -14.22
N THR A 163 14.03 -32.53 -15.35
CA THR A 163 13.43 -33.00 -16.61
C THR A 163 14.16 -34.24 -17.15
N ILE A 164 15.49 -34.20 -17.19
CA ILE A 164 16.33 -35.35 -17.60
C ILE A 164 16.16 -36.52 -16.62
N GLN A 165 16.25 -36.28 -15.31
CA GLN A 165 16.12 -37.36 -14.32
C GLN A 165 14.71 -38.00 -14.32
N SER A 166 13.65 -37.19 -14.46
CA SER A 166 12.28 -37.71 -14.46
C SER A 166 11.92 -38.49 -15.74
N THR A 167 12.42 -38.05 -16.90
CA THR A 167 12.26 -38.78 -18.17
C THR A 167 13.05 -40.10 -18.17
N VAL A 168 14.31 -40.10 -17.69
CA VAL A 168 15.10 -41.34 -17.53
C VAL A 168 14.45 -42.31 -16.54
N ARG A 169 13.99 -41.85 -15.36
CA ARG A 169 13.26 -42.69 -14.39
C ARG A 169 11.99 -43.28 -15.01
N ARG A 170 11.22 -42.51 -15.77
CA ARG A 170 10.01 -42.97 -16.49
C ARG A 170 10.34 -44.02 -17.56
N TRP A 171 11.44 -43.84 -18.29
CA TRP A 171 11.89 -44.81 -19.29
C TRP A 171 12.32 -46.13 -18.65
N LEU A 172 13.07 -46.08 -17.54
CA LEU A 172 13.48 -47.27 -16.79
C LEU A 172 12.28 -48.08 -16.27
N THR A 173 11.29 -47.43 -15.64
CA THR A 173 10.09 -48.13 -15.14
C THR A 173 9.23 -48.69 -16.27
N ALA A 174 9.05 -47.94 -17.36
CA ALA A 174 8.35 -48.45 -18.55
C ALA A 174 9.08 -49.64 -19.20
N ARG A 175 10.41 -49.61 -19.26
CA ARG A 175 11.25 -50.72 -19.77
C ARG A 175 11.12 -51.96 -18.89
N HIS A 176 11.21 -51.81 -17.56
CA HIS A 176 11.00 -52.92 -16.61
C HIS A 176 9.60 -53.53 -16.75
N LEU A 177 8.55 -52.70 -16.81
CA LEU A 177 7.18 -53.17 -17.02
C LEU A 177 7.01 -53.89 -18.37
N SER A 178 7.62 -53.39 -19.46
CA SER A 178 7.59 -54.05 -20.77
C SER A 178 8.24 -55.44 -20.74
N VAL A 179 9.38 -55.58 -20.03
CA VAL A 179 10.05 -56.88 -19.84
C VAL A 179 9.17 -57.83 -19.03
N GLN A 180 8.59 -57.36 -17.92
CA GLN A 180 7.69 -58.18 -17.09
C GLN A 180 6.45 -58.64 -17.88
N LEU A 181 5.75 -57.74 -18.57
CA LEU A 181 4.59 -58.09 -19.40
C LEU A 181 4.94 -59.07 -20.53
N LYS A 182 6.14 -58.99 -21.11
CA LYS A 182 6.65 -59.99 -22.08
C LYS A 182 6.89 -61.37 -21.44
N ALA A 183 7.31 -61.43 -20.18
CA ALA A 183 7.41 -62.69 -19.44
C ALA A 183 6.02 -63.23 -19.08
N THR A 184 5.13 -62.40 -18.50
CA THR A 184 3.76 -62.78 -18.15
C THR A 184 2.98 -63.30 -19.34
N THR A 185 3.06 -62.64 -20.51
CA THR A 185 2.37 -63.08 -21.72
C THR A 185 2.92 -64.38 -22.29
N LYS A 186 4.23 -64.66 -22.19
CA LYS A 186 4.80 -65.99 -22.50
C LYS A 186 4.19 -67.07 -21.60
N ILE A 187 4.17 -66.85 -20.28
CA ILE A 187 3.62 -67.80 -19.29
C ILE A 187 2.13 -68.04 -19.54
N GLN A 188 1.34 -66.98 -19.75
CA GLN A 188 -0.10 -67.08 -20.05
C GLN A 188 -0.38 -67.83 -21.36
N ARG A 189 0.39 -67.59 -22.42
CA ARG A 189 0.27 -68.31 -23.70
C ARG A 189 0.58 -69.80 -23.53
N TRP A 190 1.68 -70.13 -22.84
CA TRP A 190 2.06 -71.51 -22.54
C TRP A 190 0.97 -72.22 -21.71
N PHE A 191 0.47 -71.59 -20.66
CA PHE A 191 -0.55 -72.19 -19.78
C PHE A 191 -1.86 -72.47 -20.53
N ARG A 192 -2.34 -71.52 -21.34
CA ARG A 192 -3.53 -71.70 -22.19
C ARG A 192 -3.32 -72.89 -23.15
N ALA A 193 -2.22 -72.89 -23.90
CA ALA A 193 -1.90 -73.99 -24.83
C ALA A 193 -1.79 -75.36 -24.12
N LYS A 194 -1.18 -75.42 -22.92
CA LYS A 194 -1.09 -76.65 -22.11
C LYS A 194 -2.46 -77.12 -21.63
N ARG A 195 -3.30 -76.22 -21.11
CA ARG A 195 -4.68 -76.50 -20.69
C ARG A 195 -5.52 -77.05 -21.84
N ASP A 196 -5.46 -76.37 -22.99
CA ASP A 196 -6.30 -76.69 -24.15
C ASP A 196 -5.86 -78.01 -24.81
N ARG A 197 -4.54 -78.27 -24.85
CA ARG A 197 -3.98 -79.59 -25.23
C ARG A 197 -4.42 -80.71 -24.27
N LEU A 198 -4.48 -80.46 -22.96
CA LEU A 198 -4.96 -81.45 -21.99
C LEU A 198 -6.47 -81.75 -22.19
N GLN A 199 -7.29 -80.73 -22.45
CA GLN A 199 -8.70 -80.94 -22.77
C GLN A 199 -8.89 -81.72 -24.08
N PHE A 200 -8.14 -81.40 -25.14
CA PHE A 200 -8.14 -82.18 -26.39
C PHE A 200 -7.77 -83.65 -26.18
N VAL A 201 -6.75 -83.94 -25.37
CA VAL A 201 -6.35 -85.32 -25.06
C VAL A 201 -7.45 -86.07 -24.29
N ARG A 202 -8.12 -85.39 -23.33
CA ARG A 202 -9.28 -85.96 -22.59
C ARG A 202 -10.46 -86.26 -23.50
N THR A 203 -10.90 -85.29 -24.32
CA THR A 203 -12.05 -85.46 -25.23
C THR A 203 -11.75 -86.50 -26.31
N ARG A 204 -10.53 -86.52 -26.88
CA ARG A 204 -10.09 -87.58 -27.81
C ARG A 204 -10.12 -88.97 -27.16
N LYS A 205 -9.67 -89.12 -25.90
CA LYS A 205 -9.74 -90.41 -25.18
C LYS A 205 -11.18 -90.84 -24.96
N ALA A 206 -12.07 -89.94 -24.56
CA ALA A 206 -13.50 -90.23 -24.39
C ALA A 206 -14.16 -90.64 -25.72
N ALA A 207 -13.92 -89.88 -26.81
CA ALA A 207 -14.45 -90.19 -28.14
C ALA A 207 -14.00 -91.57 -28.64
N LEU A 208 -12.72 -91.93 -28.47
CA LEU A 208 -12.21 -93.26 -28.85
C LEU A 208 -12.85 -94.39 -28.03
N ILE A 209 -13.12 -94.19 -26.74
CA ILE A 209 -13.84 -95.17 -25.90
C ILE A 209 -15.27 -95.35 -26.37
N ILE A 210 -15.99 -94.25 -26.65
CA ILE A 210 -17.37 -94.27 -27.18
C ILE A 210 -17.41 -94.98 -28.54
N GLN A 211 -16.52 -94.63 -29.47
CA GLN A 211 -16.41 -95.27 -30.78
C GLN A 211 -16.11 -96.78 -30.66
N ARG A 212 -15.19 -97.20 -29.77
CA ARG A 212 -14.88 -98.62 -29.53
C ARG A 212 -16.09 -99.37 -28.98
N ARG A 213 -16.81 -98.79 -28.00
CA ARG A 213 -17.99 -99.43 -27.39
C ARG A 213 -19.20 -99.46 -28.34
N TRP A 214 -19.38 -98.45 -29.18
CA TRP A 214 -20.38 -98.45 -30.26
C TRP A 214 -20.10 -99.53 -31.31
N ARG A 215 -18.85 -99.63 -31.80
CA ARG A 215 -18.44 -100.70 -32.74
C ARG A 215 -18.71 -102.09 -32.16
N LEU A 216 -18.40 -102.31 -30.87
CA LEU A 216 -18.68 -103.57 -30.17
C LEU A 216 -20.19 -103.85 -29.99
N LEU A 217 -21.00 -102.82 -29.72
CA LEU A 217 -22.47 -102.97 -29.67
C LEU A 217 -23.03 -103.35 -31.05
N LEU A 218 -22.51 -102.74 -32.12
CA LEU A 218 -22.93 -103.01 -33.49
C LEU A 218 -22.55 -104.43 -33.93
N THR A 219 -21.36 -104.94 -33.58
CA THR A 219 -21.00 -106.34 -33.87
C THR A 219 -21.86 -107.32 -33.07
N LYS A 220 -22.14 -107.05 -31.78
CA LYS A 220 -23.09 -107.86 -30.99
C LYS A 220 -24.49 -107.89 -31.60
N ARG A 221 -25.04 -106.74 -32.02
CA ARG A 221 -26.35 -106.67 -32.72
C ARG A 221 -26.34 -107.46 -34.03
N ARG A 222 -25.28 -107.33 -34.86
CA ARG A 222 -25.11 -108.11 -36.11
C ARG A 222 -24.93 -109.61 -35.88
N LEU A 223 -24.45 -110.04 -34.71
CA LEU A 223 -24.35 -111.46 -34.35
C LEU A 223 -25.71 -112.00 -33.88
N ALA A 224 -26.40 -111.28 -33.00
CA ALA A 224 -27.75 -111.63 -32.55
C ALA A 224 -28.74 -111.74 -33.73
N ALA A 225 -28.71 -110.80 -34.67
CA ALA A 225 -29.52 -110.85 -35.88
C ALA A 225 -29.26 -112.10 -36.72
N ARG A 226 -27.98 -112.51 -36.87
CA ARG A 226 -27.62 -113.76 -37.58
C ARG A 226 -28.11 -115.01 -36.85
N LEU A 227 -27.98 -115.08 -35.52
CA LEU A 227 -28.50 -116.21 -34.73
C LEU A 227 -30.03 -116.32 -34.86
N ILE A 228 -30.75 -115.21 -34.77
CA ILE A 228 -32.22 -115.17 -34.95
C ILE A 228 -32.59 -115.62 -36.37
N GLN A 229 -31.86 -115.17 -37.41
CA GLN A 229 -32.08 -115.61 -38.79
C GLN A 229 -31.77 -117.10 -39.00
N GLN A 230 -30.70 -117.63 -38.39
CA GLN A 230 -30.36 -119.05 -38.44
C GLN A 230 -31.44 -119.89 -37.75
N TRP A 231 -31.85 -119.52 -36.54
CA TRP A 231 -32.92 -120.19 -35.80
C TRP A 231 -34.26 -120.13 -36.55
N TRP A 232 -34.65 -118.97 -37.07
CA TRP A 232 -35.89 -118.82 -37.84
C TRP A 232 -35.88 -119.66 -39.12
N ARG A 233 -34.74 -119.74 -39.83
CA ARG A 233 -34.57 -120.65 -40.98
C ARG A 233 -34.66 -122.11 -40.57
N ALA A 234 -34.02 -122.51 -39.47
CA ALA A 234 -34.09 -123.88 -38.95
C ALA A 234 -35.52 -124.27 -38.54
N CYS A 235 -36.22 -123.42 -37.78
CA CYS A 235 -37.62 -123.64 -37.41
C CYS A 235 -38.60 -123.47 -38.58
N GLY A 236 -38.20 -122.79 -39.66
CA GLY A 236 -38.89 -122.76 -40.94
C GLY A 236 -38.77 -124.10 -41.68
N LEU A 237 -37.56 -124.62 -41.81
CA LEU A 237 -37.26 -125.93 -42.38
C LEU A 237 -37.92 -127.06 -41.58
N GLN A 238 -37.83 -127.02 -40.24
CA GLN A 238 -38.54 -127.96 -39.36
C GLN A 238 -40.05 -127.88 -39.56
N ARG A 239 -40.66 -126.69 -39.69
CA ARG A 239 -42.09 -126.57 -40.02
C ARG A 239 -42.42 -127.04 -41.42
N TYR A 240 -41.57 -126.85 -42.41
CA TYR A 240 -41.78 -127.39 -43.75
C TYR A 240 -41.72 -128.92 -43.78
N LEU A 241 -40.73 -129.53 -43.12
CA LEU A 241 -40.60 -130.98 -42.96
C LEU A 241 -41.71 -131.56 -42.10
N ALA A 242 -42.09 -130.90 -41.00
CA ALA A 242 -43.21 -131.27 -40.16
C ALA A 242 -44.54 -131.12 -40.91
N ASN A 243 -44.73 -130.10 -41.75
CA ASN A 243 -45.91 -129.94 -42.59
C ASN A 243 -45.93 -130.96 -43.74
N ARG A 244 -44.80 -131.37 -44.32
CA ARG A 244 -44.76 -132.50 -45.27
C ARG A 244 -45.06 -133.83 -44.59
N ARG A 245 -44.50 -134.09 -43.40
CA ARG A 245 -44.86 -135.26 -42.56
C ARG A 245 -46.32 -135.22 -42.13
N ARG A 246 -46.86 -134.05 -41.77
CA ARG A 246 -48.27 -133.87 -41.38
C ARG A 246 -49.20 -133.92 -42.57
N ALA A 247 -48.79 -133.48 -43.76
CA ALA A 247 -49.53 -133.66 -45.00
C ALA A 247 -49.54 -135.14 -45.42
N ALA A 248 -48.42 -135.85 -45.31
CA ALA A 248 -48.39 -137.30 -45.50
C ALA A 248 -49.27 -138.02 -44.46
N MET A 249 -49.18 -137.66 -43.18
CA MET A 249 -50.07 -138.19 -42.14
C MET A 249 -51.52 -137.75 -42.32
N ILE A 250 -51.83 -136.60 -42.92
CA ILE A 250 -53.20 -136.16 -43.25
C ILE A 250 -53.71 -136.89 -44.48
N ILE A 251 -52.90 -137.14 -45.51
CA ILE A 251 -53.29 -138.03 -46.62
C ILE A 251 -53.55 -139.43 -46.08
N GLN A 252 -52.69 -139.96 -45.21
CA GLN A 252 -52.90 -141.25 -44.52
C GLN A 252 -54.11 -141.25 -43.57
N SER A 253 -54.40 -140.14 -42.87
CA SER A 253 -55.53 -139.97 -41.92
C SER A 253 -56.73 -139.20 -42.48
N HIS A 254 -56.77 -139.05 -43.80
CA HIS A 254 -57.92 -138.68 -44.64
C HIS A 254 -58.20 -139.79 -45.65
N TRP A 255 -57.25 -140.71 -45.87
CA TRP A 255 -57.55 -142.08 -46.30
C TRP A 255 -58.19 -142.85 -45.13
N ARG A 256 -57.46 -143.11 -44.03
CA ARG A 256 -58.03 -143.66 -42.77
C ARG A 256 -59.13 -142.77 -42.19
N GLY A 257 -59.18 -141.48 -42.55
CA GLY A 257 -60.21 -140.54 -42.10
C GLY A 257 -61.33 -140.24 -43.08
N SER A 258 -61.27 -140.73 -44.32
CA SER A 258 -62.49 -140.89 -45.14
C SER A 258 -63.19 -142.17 -44.67
N TYR A 259 -62.42 -143.22 -44.43
CA TYR A 259 -62.82 -144.42 -43.72
C TYR A 259 -63.45 -144.10 -42.34
N LEU A 260 -62.76 -143.34 -41.47
CA LEU A 260 -63.28 -142.95 -40.13
C LEU A 260 -64.25 -141.75 -40.11
N ARG A 261 -64.36 -140.89 -41.13
CA ARG A 261 -65.41 -139.84 -41.18
C ARG A 261 -66.66 -140.24 -41.97
N GLY A 262 -66.59 -141.34 -42.75
CA GLY A 262 -67.77 -142.15 -43.03
C GLY A 262 -68.37 -142.75 -41.75
N GLN A 263 -67.53 -143.00 -40.74
CA GLN A 263 -67.95 -143.56 -39.44
C GLN A 263 -68.32 -142.47 -38.40
N VAL A 264 -67.63 -141.33 -38.42
CA VAL A 264 -67.78 -140.22 -37.44
C VAL A 264 -67.94 -138.86 -38.13
N ALA A 265 -68.95 -138.76 -39.01
CA ALA A 265 -69.63 -137.48 -39.28
C ALA A 265 -70.53 -137.09 -38.08
N LYS A 266 -69.95 -137.09 -36.86
CA LYS A 266 -70.65 -136.93 -35.57
C LYS A 266 -69.86 -135.98 -34.61
N LEU A 267 -70.15 -134.65 -34.69
CA LEU A 267 -70.00 -133.58 -33.65
C LEU A 267 -68.61 -132.79 -33.51
N SER A 268 -68.58 -131.50 -33.02
CA SER A 268 -67.46 -130.47 -33.24
C SER A 268 -67.42 -129.08 -32.41
N SER A 269 -66.35 -128.19 -32.49
CA SER A 269 -66.12 -126.69 -32.12
C SER A 269 -65.35 -126.21 -30.78
N LYS A 270 -64.88 -124.96 -30.35
CA LYS A 270 -64.79 -123.43 -30.64
C LYS A 270 -63.78 -122.60 -29.68
N ALA A 271 -63.34 -121.28 -29.87
CA ALA A 271 -62.45 -120.41 -28.94
C ALA A 271 -62.22 -118.81 -29.17
N HIS A 272 -61.67 -117.95 -28.21
CA HIS A 272 -61.34 -116.42 -28.22
C HIS A 272 -60.46 -115.87 -26.97
N ARG A 273 -60.00 -114.60 -26.57
CA ARG A 273 -59.58 -113.14 -26.95
C ARG A 273 -58.92 -112.36 -25.68
N ASN A 274 -58.47 -111.07 -25.38
CA ASN A 274 -58.10 -109.61 -25.80
C ASN A 274 -57.33 -108.86 -24.57
N GLU A 275 -56.90 -107.56 -24.26
CA GLU A 275 -56.49 -106.12 -24.71
C GLU A 275 -55.89 -105.23 -23.47
N LYS A 276 -55.55 -103.89 -23.22
CA LYS A 276 -55.41 -102.40 -23.70
C LYS A 276 -54.54 -101.50 -22.64
N ILE A 277 -54.30 -100.14 -22.35
CA ILE A 277 -54.54 -98.61 -22.60
C ILE A 277 -53.61 -97.66 -21.61
N VAL A 278 -53.28 -96.30 -21.42
CA VAL A 278 -53.31 -94.82 -21.97
C VAL A 278 -52.26 -93.71 -21.35
N THR A 279 -52.51 -92.36 -21.04
CA THR A 279 -51.59 -91.10 -20.92
C THR A 279 -51.89 -89.99 -19.79
N VAL A 280 -51.45 -88.68 -19.52
CA VAL A 280 -50.74 -87.38 -20.05
C VAL A 280 -50.33 -86.33 -18.86
N LYS A 281 -49.96 -84.97 -18.70
CA LYS A 281 -49.74 -83.52 -19.29
C LYS A 281 -48.86 -82.52 -18.33
N GLU A 282 -48.61 -81.14 -18.21
CA GLU A 282 -48.88 -79.70 -18.77
C GLU A 282 -47.81 -78.49 -18.46
N ARG A 283 -48.10 -77.20 -17.98
CA ARG A 283 -47.30 -75.83 -18.00
C ARG A 283 -47.61 -74.74 -16.84
N SER A 284 -47.25 -73.40 -16.63
CA SER A 284 -46.55 -72.10 -17.14
C SER A 284 -46.19 -71.02 -15.96
N ALA A 285 -45.90 -69.65 -15.89
CA ALA A 285 -45.88 -68.28 -16.60
C ALA A 285 -44.98 -67.07 -15.93
N VAL A 286 -45.13 -65.70 -16.15
CA VAL A 286 -44.15 -64.50 -15.84
C VAL A 286 -44.70 -62.98 -15.64
N PRO A 287 -43.95 -61.88 -15.16
CA PRO A 287 -44.44 -60.51 -14.68
C PRO A 287 -43.95 -59.12 -15.35
N LEU A 288 -44.06 -57.92 -14.70
CA LEU A 288 -43.82 -56.50 -15.23
C LEU A 288 -43.10 -55.45 -14.27
N ASP A 289 -42.88 -54.16 -14.69
CA ASP A 289 -41.80 -53.20 -14.21
C ASP A 289 -42.17 -51.66 -14.13
N LEU A 290 -41.37 -50.79 -13.46
CA LEU A 290 -41.43 -49.28 -13.44
C LEU A 290 -40.14 -48.58 -12.87
N SER A 291 -39.80 -47.35 -13.30
CA SER A 291 -38.42 -46.81 -13.29
C SER A 291 -38.12 -45.50 -12.51
N ILE A 292 -36.92 -45.44 -11.88
CA ILE A 292 -36.13 -44.22 -11.56
C ILE A 292 -34.66 -44.50 -11.94
N ASP A 293 -33.92 -43.53 -12.48
CA ASP A 293 -32.50 -43.69 -12.83
C ASP A 293 -31.64 -43.97 -11.58
N HIS A 294 -31.13 -45.20 -11.50
CA HIS A 294 -30.37 -45.72 -10.37
C HIS A 294 -29.10 -44.89 -10.06
N THR A 295 -28.51 -44.24 -11.06
CA THR A 295 -27.20 -43.58 -10.93
C THR A 295 -27.24 -42.29 -10.12
N THR A 296 -28.34 -41.53 -10.21
CA THR A 296 -28.55 -40.29 -9.44
C THR A 296 -28.94 -40.61 -8.00
N ALA A 297 -29.78 -41.62 -7.78
CA ALA A 297 -30.15 -42.13 -6.46
C ALA A 297 -28.90 -42.56 -5.65
N VAL A 298 -27.98 -43.33 -6.26
CA VAL A 298 -26.74 -43.76 -5.60
C VAL A 298 -25.85 -42.57 -5.23
N ARG A 299 -25.74 -41.55 -6.09
CA ARG A 299 -24.94 -40.34 -5.79
C ARG A 299 -25.52 -39.55 -4.61
N LEU A 300 -26.85 -39.40 -4.54
CA LEU A 300 -27.52 -38.74 -3.41
C LEU A 300 -27.30 -39.52 -2.10
N ILE A 301 -27.46 -40.85 -2.12
CA ILE A 301 -27.21 -41.71 -0.95
C ILE A 301 -25.74 -41.60 -0.50
N GLN A 302 -24.78 -41.58 -1.42
CA GLN A 302 -23.36 -41.40 -1.09
C GLN A 302 -23.07 -40.03 -0.47
N VAL A 303 -23.68 -38.94 -0.94
CA VAL A 303 -23.54 -37.60 -0.33
C VAL A 303 -24.16 -37.56 1.06
N CYS A 304 -25.37 -38.08 1.23
CA CYS A 304 -26.04 -38.16 2.53
C CYS A 304 -25.23 -38.99 3.55
N ASN A 305 -24.67 -40.13 3.13
CA ASN A 305 -23.83 -40.97 4.00
C ASN A 305 -22.49 -40.31 4.34
N ARG A 306 -21.88 -39.57 3.42
CA ARG A 306 -20.67 -38.76 3.70
C ARG A 306 -20.94 -37.61 4.67
N LEU A 307 -22.11 -36.97 4.59
CA LEU A 307 -22.53 -35.94 5.55
C LEU A 307 -22.81 -36.56 6.93
N LYS A 308 -23.61 -37.63 7.01
CA LYS A 308 -23.88 -38.34 8.27
C LYS A 308 -22.60 -38.83 8.97
N THR A 309 -21.66 -39.43 8.23
CA THR A 309 -20.38 -39.88 8.80
C THR A 309 -19.51 -38.71 9.28
N ALA A 310 -19.46 -37.59 8.55
CA ALA A 310 -18.76 -36.39 9.01
C ALA A 310 -19.38 -35.79 10.29
N THR A 311 -20.71 -35.72 10.38
CA THR A 311 -21.42 -35.26 11.58
C THR A 311 -21.17 -36.17 12.78
N ASN A 312 -21.25 -37.50 12.60
CA ASN A 312 -21.00 -38.45 13.68
C ASN A 312 -19.55 -38.38 14.19
N LEU A 313 -18.57 -38.19 13.30
CA LEU A 313 -17.16 -37.97 13.68
C LEU A 313 -16.94 -36.64 14.40
N ALA A 314 -17.71 -35.59 14.08
CA ALA A 314 -17.65 -34.31 14.79
C ALA A 314 -18.22 -34.42 16.21
N LEU A 315 -19.33 -35.15 16.39
CA LEU A 315 -19.92 -35.42 17.71
C LEU A 315 -18.99 -36.27 18.59
N ALA A 316 -18.30 -37.27 18.01
CA ALA A 316 -17.35 -38.12 18.72
C ALA A 316 -16.03 -37.42 19.12
N MET A 317 -15.76 -36.18 18.66
CA MET A 317 -14.50 -35.47 18.92
C MET A 317 -14.74 -34.03 19.42
N PRO A 318 -15.22 -33.81 20.66
CA PRO A 318 -15.53 -32.48 21.20
C PRO A 318 -14.32 -31.52 21.19
N LYS A 319 -13.09 -32.02 21.33
CA LYS A 319 -11.84 -31.22 21.20
C LYS A 319 -11.51 -30.78 19.75
N ARG A 320 -12.33 -31.16 18.76
CA ARG A 320 -12.20 -30.75 17.34
C ARG A 320 -13.38 -29.93 16.82
N CYS A 321 -14.40 -29.66 17.64
CA CYS A 321 -15.54 -28.85 17.24
C CYS A 321 -15.11 -27.40 16.91
N LEU A 322 -15.94 -26.67 16.16
CA LEU A 322 -15.61 -25.33 15.69
C LEU A 322 -15.35 -24.35 16.87
N ALA A 323 -16.11 -24.49 17.96
CA ALA A 323 -15.97 -23.67 19.16
C ALA A 323 -14.67 -23.94 19.93
N SER A 324 -14.31 -25.21 20.19
CA SER A 324 -13.07 -25.54 20.90
C SER A 324 -11.82 -25.19 20.09
N ARG A 325 -11.91 -25.28 18.75
CA ARG A 325 -10.86 -24.76 17.86
C ARG A 325 -10.76 -23.23 17.87
N ALA A 326 -11.87 -22.50 17.94
CA ALA A 326 -11.86 -21.05 18.07
C ALA A 326 -11.30 -20.59 19.42
N GLN A 327 -11.68 -21.24 20.52
CA GLN A 327 -11.09 -21.05 21.85
C GLN A 327 -9.57 -21.27 21.82
N ALA A 328 -9.10 -22.36 21.21
CA ALA A 328 -7.67 -22.64 21.07
C ALA A 328 -6.93 -21.59 20.21
N ALA A 329 -7.54 -21.09 19.13
CA ALA A 329 -6.98 -20.03 18.30
C ALA A 329 -6.89 -18.67 19.04
N VAL A 330 -7.90 -18.32 19.85
CA VAL A 330 -7.85 -17.14 20.73
C VAL A 330 -6.78 -17.32 21.81
N ALA A 331 -6.70 -18.48 22.47
CA ALA A 331 -5.67 -18.75 23.46
C ALA A 331 -4.26 -18.65 22.86
N CYS A 332 -4.08 -19.11 21.61
CA CYS A 332 -2.83 -18.92 20.89
C CYS A 332 -2.54 -17.44 20.59
N LEU A 333 -3.54 -16.63 20.20
CA LEU A 333 -3.35 -15.18 20.02
C LEU A 333 -2.92 -14.43 21.28
N ILE A 334 -3.42 -14.83 22.45
CA ILE A 334 -3.09 -14.18 23.73
C ILE A 334 -1.65 -14.52 24.17
N HIS A 335 -1.18 -15.74 23.92
CA HIS A 335 0.09 -16.25 24.47
C HIS A 335 1.22 -16.44 23.45
N SER A 336 1.02 -16.17 22.15
CA SER A 336 2.05 -16.40 21.13
C SER A 336 2.92 -15.17 20.85
N HIS A 337 4.24 -15.34 20.99
CA HIS A 337 5.24 -14.35 20.59
C HIS A 337 5.68 -14.48 19.11
N SER A 338 5.09 -15.42 18.35
CA SER A 338 5.48 -15.70 16.97
C SER A 338 4.48 -15.15 15.97
N VAL A 339 4.94 -14.26 15.09
CA VAL A 339 4.16 -13.68 13.98
C VAL A 339 3.50 -14.76 13.09
N ALA A 340 4.13 -15.93 12.95
CA ALA A 340 3.58 -17.04 12.18
C ALA A 340 2.42 -17.75 12.90
N GLN A 341 2.50 -17.90 14.23
CA GLN A 341 1.40 -18.45 15.04
C GLN A 341 0.22 -17.48 15.07
N VAL A 342 0.48 -16.20 15.34
CA VAL A 342 -0.52 -15.11 15.26
C VAL A 342 -1.24 -15.12 13.92
N LEU A 343 -0.51 -15.12 12.80
CA LEU A 343 -1.10 -15.15 11.45
C LEU A 343 -1.94 -16.40 11.18
N GLN A 344 -1.51 -17.58 11.65
CA GLN A 344 -2.27 -18.81 11.48
C GLN A 344 -3.55 -18.80 12.34
N SER A 345 -3.48 -18.36 13.60
CA SER A 345 -4.65 -18.25 14.48
C SER A 345 -5.73 -17.32 13.93
N ILE A 346 -5.34 -16.24 13.25
CA ILE A 346 -6.30 -15.31 12.63
C ILE A 346 -6.89 -15.89 11.34
N LYS A 347 -6.10 -16.64 10.56
CA LYS A 347 -6.60 -17.40 9.40
C LYS A 347 -7.64 -18.44 9.81
N ASP A 348 -7.40 -19.13 10.92
CA ASP A 348 -8.38 -20.04 11.53
C ASP A 348 -9.60 -19.26 12.05
N LEU A 349 -9.45 -18.12 12.72
CA LEU A 349 -10.57 -17.31 13.24
C LEU A 349 -11.42 -16.63 12.15
N GLU A 350 -10.84 -16.13 11.05
CA GLU A 350 -11.59 -15.66 9.87
C GLU A 350 -12.40 -16.80 9.27
N LEU A 351 -11.83 -18.01 9.23
CA LEU A 351 -12.51 -19.21 8.75
C LEU A 351 -13.63 -19.66 9.70
N PHE A 352 -13.44 -19.62 11.03
CA PHE A 352 -14.46 -20.02 12.00
C PHE A 352 -15.61 -19.02 12.09
N THR A 353 -15.33 -17.72 12.11
CA THR A 353 -16.36 -16.66 12.08
C THR A 353 -17.18 -16.70 10.79
N ARG A 354 -16.56 -16.99 9.63
CA ARG A 354 -17.27 -17.21 8.36
C ARG A 354 -18.17 -18.45 8.37
N LEU A 355 -17.89 -19.47 9.20
CA LEU A 355 -18.63 -20.73 9.25
C LEU A 355 -19.67 -20.81 10.39
N SER A 356 -19.73 -19.84 11.31
CA SER A 356 -20.69 -19.84 12.41
C SER A 356 -21.01 -18.45 12.96
N SER A 357 -22.30 -18.11 12.97
CA SER A 357 -22.86 -16.94 13.66
C SER A 357 -22.61 -16.99 15.17
N GLU A 358 -22.74 -18.17 15.79
CA GLU A 358 -22.53 -18.34 17.24
C GLU A 358 -21.09 -18.00 17.65
N ILE A 359 -20.11 -18.23 16.77
CA ILE A 359 -18.73 -17.82 17.02
C ILE A 359 -18.56 -16.30 16.90
N CYS A 360 -19.29 -15.64 15.99
CA CYS A 360 -19.30 -14.17 15.91
C CYS A 360 -19.93 -13.53 17.16
N TYR A 361 -21.03 -14.10 17.65
CA TYR A 361 -21.70 -13.68 18.89
C TYR A 361 -20.84 -13.94 20.14
N TRP A 362 -20.27 -15.15 20.27
CA TRP A 362 -19.35 -15.53 21.35
C TRP A 362 -18.09 -14.66 21.38
N ALA A 363 -17.47 -14.39 20.22
CA ALA A 363 -16.24 -13.62 20.10
C ALA A 363 -16.36 -12.20 20.69
N VAL A 364 -17.57 -11.65 20.73
CA VAL A 364 -17.88 -10.35 21.34
C VAL A 364 -18.46 -10.50 22.75
N GLY A 365 -19.20 -11.59 23.03
CA GLY A 365 -19.90 -11.83 24.29
C GLY A 365 -21.37 -11.40 24.29
N SER A 366 -21.93 -11.17 23.10
CA SER A 366 -23.35 -10.85 22.89
C SER A 366 -24.06 -12.08 22.34
N HIS A 367 -24.75 -12.86 23.18
CA HIS A 367 -25.63 -13.93 22.71
C HIS A 367 -27.09 -13.43 22.73
N PRO A 368 -27.82 -13.48 21.59
CA PRO A 368 -29.14 -12.87 21.49
C PRO A 368 -30.28 -13.67 22.17
N ASN A 369 -29.99 -14.85 22.74
CA ASN A 369 -31.02 -15.82 23.12
C ASN A 369 -30.64 -16.69 24.34
N ARG A 370 -29.92 -16.13 25.34
CA ARG A 370 -29.42 -16.89 26.50
C ARG A 370 -29.37 -16.06 27.77
N ASP A 371 -29.98 -16.56 28.84
CA ASP A 371 -30.08 -15.87 30.13
C ASP A 371 -28.73 -15.58 30.78
N SER A 372 -28.65 -14.45 31.47
CA SER A 372 -27.44 -14.01 32.21
C SER A 372 -27.06 -14.93 33.38
N ARG A 373 -27.98 -15.79 33.85
CA ARG A 373 -27.83 -16.67 35.02
C ARG A 373 -27.16 -18.02 34.74
N THR A 374 -26.93 -18.40 33.48
CA THR A 374 -26.40 -19.74 33.09
C THR A 374 -25.07 -19.68 32.35
N ARG A 375 -24.18 -18.77 32.76
CA ARG A 375 -22.82 -18.64 32.20
C ARG A 375 -21.83 -19.56 32.91
N ASN A 376 -21.32 -20.57 32.20
CA ASN A 376 -20.18 -21.35 32.68
C ASN A 376 -18.89 -20.51 32.60
N GLU A 377 -17.91 -20.78 33.47
CA GLU A 377 -16.63 -20.05 33.46
C GLU A 377 -15.82 -20.24 32.16
N SER A 378 -16.00 -21.39 31.50
CA SER A 378 -15.44 -21.72 30.19
C SER A 378 -16.09 -20.95 29.02
N GLU A 379 -17.12 -20.13 29.29
CA GLU A 379 -17.86 -19.32 28.30
C GLU A 379 -17.65 -17.81 28.50
N ARG A 380 -16.68 -17.39 29.33
CA ARG A 380 -16.27 -15.97 29.43
C ARG A 380 -15.87 -15.44 28.04
N SER A 381 -16.42 -14.27 27.66
CA SER A 381 -16.16 -13.66 26.36
C SER A 381 -14.67 -13.35 26.18
N PRO A 382 -14.05 -13.69 25.03
CA PRO A 382 -12.67 -13.36 24.74
C PRO A 382 -12.44 -11.89 24.36
N GLN A 383 -13.51 -11.09 24.24
CA GLN A 383 -13.47 -9.69 23.77
C GLN A 383 -12.61 -9.54 22.50
N LEU A 384 -12.83 -10.41 21.51
CA LEU A 384 -11.95 -10.56 20.35
C LEU A 384 -11.76 -9.25 19.57
N HIS A 385 -12.75 -8.36 19.55
CA HIS A 385 -12.64 -7.02 18.97
C HIS A 385 -11.54 -6.16 19.61
N LEU A 386 -11.33 -6.26 20.93
CA LEU A 386 -10.23 -5.58 21.64
C LEU A 386 -8.87 -6.25 21.40
N LEU A 387 -8.82 -7.59 21.37
CA LEU A 387 -7.60 -8.33 21.02
C LEU A 387 -7.14 -7.99 19.60
N LEU A 388 -8.08 -7.92 18.65
CA LEU A 388 -7.83 -7.52 17.26
C LEU A 388 -7.47 -6.03 17.15
N LEU A 389 -8.06 -5.13 17.96
CA LEU A 389 -7.65 -3.72 18.04
C LEU A 389 -6.20 -3.58 18.49
N ASN A 390 -5.81 -4.26 19.58
CA ASN A 390 -4.42 -4.26 20.07
C ASN A 390 -3.44 -4.82 19.03
N LEU A 391 -3.84 -5.88 18.30
CA LEU A 391 -3.04 -6.40 17.20
C LEU A 391 -2.93 -5.43 16.02
N ILE A 392 -3.99 -4.70 15.66
CA ILE A 392 -3.94 -3.66 14.62
C ILE A 392 -2.96 -2.54 15.03
N ARG A 393 -2.98 -2.11 16.29
CA ARG A 393 -2.03 -1.13 16.86
C ARG A 393 -0.57 -1.63 16.74
N ALA A 394 -0.33 -2.92 16.95
CA ALA A 394 1.00 -3.54 16.76
C ALA A 394 1.42 -3.76 15.28
N CYS A 395 0.55 -3.53 14.30
CA CYS A 395 0.82 -3.93 12.90
C CYS A 395 1.54 -2.87 12.06
N ASN A 396 2.88 -3.04 11.94
CA ASN A 396 3.75 -2.23 11.08
C ASN A 396 3.49 -2.41 9.56
N ARG A 397 4.29 -1.75 8.71
CA ARG A 397 4.16 -1.70 7.24
C ARG A 397 4.79 -2.87 6.46
N SER A 398 5.21 -3.94 7.13
CA SER A 398 5.78 -5.12 6.44
C SER A 398 4.70 -6.04 5.86
N VAL A 399 5.07 -6.81 4.83
CA VAL A 399 4.15 -7.73 4.13
C VAL A 399 3.49 -8.76 5.05
N PRO A 400 4.17 -9.39 6.04
CA PRO A 400 3.52 -10.29 6.98
C PRO A 400 2.45 -9.60 7.84
N HIS A 401 2.70 -8.35 8.26
CA HIS A 401 1.71 -7.58 9.02
C HIS A 401 0.55 -7.09 8.13
N GLU A 402 0.74 -6.91 6.81
CA GLU A 402 -0.38 -6.68 5.88
C GLU A 402 -1.21 -7.94 5.63
N ASP A 403 -0.60 -9.12 5.61
CA ASP A 403 -1.34 -10.38 5.58
C ASP A 403 -2.12 -10.58 6.89
N ILE A 404 -1.53 -10.29 8.05
CA ILE A 404 -2.25 -10.24 9.34
C ILE A 404 -3.45 -9.30 9.25
N LEU A 405 -3.25 -8.03 8.90
CA LEU A 405 -4.33 -7.03 8.83
C LEU A 405 -5.46 -7.43 7.86
N LEU A 406 -5.17 -8.14 6.76
CA LEU A 406 -6.18 -8.63 5.83
C LEU A 406 -7.12 -9.68 6.45
N HIS A 407 -6.58 -10.58 7.26
CA HIS A 407 -7.36 -11.63 7.94
C HIS A 407 -8.02 -11.10 9.22
N VAL A 408 -7.41 -10.12 9.90
CA VAL A 408 -8.04 -9.36 11.00
C VAL A 408 -9.27 -8.61 10.50
N THR A 409 -9.14 -7.81 9.43
CA THR A 409 -10.28 -7.09 8.84
C THR A 409 -11.33 -8.03 8.27
N GLY A 410 -10.96 -9.22 7.79
CA GLY A 410 -11.90 -10.28 7.41
C GLY A 410 -12.70 -10.84 8.59
N THR A 411 -12.02 -11.11 9.71
CA THR A 411 -12.65 -11.58 10.96
C THR A 411 -13.63 -10.53 11.50
N LEU A 412 -13.22 -9.26 11.52
CA LEU A 412 -14.08 -8.14 11.94
C LEU A 412 -15.27 -7.94 10.99
N LEU A 413 -15.08 -8.13 9.68
CA LEU A 413 -16.14 -8.06 8.66
C LEU A 413 -17.16 -9.20 8.81
N ASN A 414 -16.74 -10.42 9.16
CA ASN A 414 -17.68 -11.50 9.48
C ASN A 414 -18.54 -11.16 10.71
N ILE A 415 -17.92 -10.62 11.77
CA ILE A 415 -18.64 -10.20 12.99
C ILE A 415 -19.59 -9.03 12.70
N ALA A 416 -19.13 -7.99 11.98
CA ALA A 416 -19.90 -6.79 11.66
C ALA A 416 -21.09 -7.04 10.71
N ARG A 417 -21.12 -8.13 9.93
CA ARG A 417 -22.30 -8.48 9.12
C ARG A 417 -23.53 -8.84 9.97
N HIS A 418 -23.36 -9.25 11.23
CA HIS A 418 -24.48 -9.46 12.13
C HIS A 418 -24.97 -8.09 12.64
N HIS A 419 -26.07 -7.59 12.06
CA HIS A 419 -26.61 -6.25 12.33
C HIS A 419 -26.84 -5.97 13.83
N SER A 420 -27.22 -6.99 14.60
CA SER A 420 -27.35 -6.99 16.06
C SER A 420 -26.04 -6.70 16.83
N ILE A 421 -24.89 -7.05 16.27
CA ILE A 421 -23.54 -6.74 16.79
C ILE A 421 -23.05 -5.40 16.20
N ALA A 422 -23.32 -5.15 14.92
CA ALA A 422 -22.91 -3.94 14.21
C ALA A 422 -23.51 -2.67 14.84
N ARG A 423 -24.78 -2.73 15.25
CA ARG A 423 -25.52 -1.65 15.91
C ARG A 423 -25.05 -1.36 17.34
N GLN A 424 -24.21 -2.20 17.93
CA GLN A 424 -23.59 -1.94 19.23
C GLN A 424 -22.39 -0.99 19.07
N VAL A 425 -22.68 0.30 18.95
CA VAL A 425 -21.73 1.39 18.72
C VAL A 425 -20.44 1.26 19.54
N ARG A 426 -20.55 0.97 20.84
CA ARG A 426 -19.43 0.86 21.80
C ARG A 426 -18.37 -0.20 21.48
N LEU A 427 -18.65 -1.18 20.61
CA LEU A 427 -17.67 -2.18 20.18
C LEU A 427 -16.70 -1.64 19.12
N TRP A 428 -17.14 -0.65 18.36
CA TRP A 428 -16.53 -0.22 17.11
C TRP A 428 -16.03 1.23 17.17
N TRP A 429 -16.75 2.09 17.89
CA TRP A 429 -16.56 3.54 17.94
C TRP A 429 -16.39 4.03 19.39
N THR A 430 -15.56 5.04 19.57
CA THR A 430 -15.47 5.85 20.80
C THR A 430 -16.61 6.88 20.80
N THR A 431 -17.69 6.58 21.53
CA THR A 431 -18.75 7.57 21.79
C THR A 431 -18.19 8.73 22.61
N PRO A 432 -18.35 10.00 22.20
CA PRO A 432 -17.92 11.15 22.99
C PRO A 432 -18.50 11.13 24.41
N SER A 433 -17.70 11.52 25.39
CA SER A 433 -18.21 11.85 26.73
C SER A 433 -19.13 13.07 26.63
N ALA A 434 -20.12 13.19 27.52
CA ALA A 434 -21.21 14.18 27.45
C ALA A 434 -20.78 15.66 27.52
N GLN A 435 -19.48 15.94 27.66
CA GLN A 435 -18.89 17.28 27.68
C GLN A 435 -18.17 17.66 26.37
N VAL A 436 -18.06 16.76 25.40
CA VAL A 436 -17.40 17.02 24.10
C VAL A 436 -18.44 17.02 22.98
N SER A 437 -18.41 18.06 22.14
CA SER A 437 -19.34 18.24 21.02
C SER A 437 -19.45 16.99 20.14
N HIS A 438 -20.68 16.56 19.84
CA HIS A 438 -21.00 15.32 19.12
C HIS A 438 -20.39 15.18 17.70
N SER A 439 -19.74 16.22 17.18
CA SER A 439 -19.25 16.38 15.81
C SER A 439 -17.95 15.65 15.45
N THR A 440 -17.22 15.06 16.40
CA THR A 440 -15.93 14.38 16.12
C THR A 440 -15.74 13.08 16.91
N TRP A 441 -16.12 11.95 16.30
CA TRP A 441 -15.77 10.59 16.75
C TRP A 441 -14.40 10.11 16.20
N ILE A 442 -13.64 11.01 15.58
CA ILE A 442 -12.29 10.78 15.07
C ILE A 442 -11.41 11.88 15.65
N SER A 443 -10.29 11.51 16.28
CA SER A 443 -9.33 12.44 16.87
C SER A 443 -8.97 13.58 15.89
N PRO A 444 -9.05 14.86 16.32
CA PRO A 444 -8.64 16.00 15.51
C PRO A 444 -7.20 15.88 14.99
N ALA A 445 -6.30 15.26 15.76
CA ALA A 445 -4.92 14.99 15.34
C ALA A 445 -4.86 14.01 14.15
N LEU A 446 -5.77 13.03 14.08
CA LEU A 446 -5.91 12.13 12.93
C LEU A 446 -6.45 12.90 11.72
N LEU A 447 -7.49 13.73 11.90
CA LEU A 447 -8.04 14.57 10.82
C LEU A 447 -7.02 15.58 10.27
N GLN A 448 -6.17 16.16 11.12
CA GLN A 448 -5.10 17.09 10.70
C GLN A 448 -3.97 16.35 9.98
N ARG A 449 -3.49 15.22 10.54
CA ARG A 449 -2.45 14.36 9.91
C ARG A 449 -2.89 13.81 8.55
N THR A 450 -4.19 13.67 8.31
CA THR A 450 -4.74 13.12 7.06
C THR A 450 -4.96 14.18 6.00
N ARG A 451 -5.55 15.33 6.33
CA ARG A 451 -5.58 16.51 5.46
C ARG A 451 -4.16 16.82 4.96
N ALA A 452 -3.20 17.03 5.87
CA ALA A 452 -1.80 17.31 5.54
C ALA A 452 -1.03 16.18 4.80
N ARG A 453 -1.60 14.99 4.61
CA ARG A 453 -1.07 13.92 3.72
C ARG A 453 -1.78 13.88 2.37
N LEU A 454 -3.08 14.15 2.33
CA LEU A 454 -3.89 14.21 1.11
C LEU A 454 -3.61 15.49 0.31
N ASP A 455 -3.45 16.63 0.99
CA ASP A 455 -3.11 17.92 0.35
C ASP A 455 -1.74 17.85 -0.36
N ARG A 456 -0.74 17.22 0.30
CA ARG A 456 0.57 16.87 -0.29
C ARG A 456 0.50 15.79 -1.40
N SER A 457 -0.67 15.21 -1.66
CA SER A 457 -0.92 14.35 -2.82
C SER A 457 -1.46 15.18 -3.98
N ALA A 458 -2.44 16.05 -3.70
CA ALA A 458 -3.08 16.88 -4.71
C ALA A 458 -2.07 17.79 -5.43
N SER A 459 -1.18 18.46 -4.68
CA SER A 459 -0.15 19.35 -5.25
C SER A 459 0.93 18.65 -6.08
N LEU A 460 1.13 17.34 -5.90
CA LEU A 460 2.04 16.54 -6.74
C LEU A 460 1.40 16.09 -8.06
N CYS A 461 0.07 16.11 -8.15
CA CYS A 461 -0.68 15.75 -9.37
C CYS A 461 -1.04 16.95 -10.24
N SER A 462 -0.86 18.18 -9.75
CA SER A 462 -1.28 19.44 -10.41
C SER A 462 -0.14 20.16 -11.15
N LEU A 463 0.83 19.43 -11.72
CA LEU A 463 1.91 20.02 -12.53
C LEU A 463 1.43 20.30 -13.97
N PRO A 464 1.49 21.55 -14.46
CA PRO A 464 1.05 21.88 -15.81
C PRO A 464 2.03 21.36 -16.87
N SER A 465 1.51 20.71 -17.91
CA SER A 465 2.30 20.22 -19.05
C SER A 465 2.55 21.34 -20.07
N SER A 466 3.54 22.20 -19.83
CA SER A 466 3.94 23.25 -20.78
C SER A 466 4.79 22.67 -21.91
N ASN A 467 4.28 22.67 -23.15
CA ASN A 467 4.98 22.16 -24.33
C ASN A 467 6.00 23.18 -24.90
N SER A 468 6.71 23.88 -24.00
CA SER A 468 7.40 25.14 -24.31
C SER A 468 8.50 25.47 -23.29
N PHE A 469 9.67 24.82 -23.43
CA PHE A 469 10.96 25.52 -23.56
C PHE A 469 12.10 24.51 -23.76
N VAL A 470 12.70 24.50 -24.96
CA VAL A 470 14.05 23.98 -25.11
C VAL A 470 15.00 25.02 -24.53
N ARG A 471 15.45 24.80 -23.29
CA ARG A 471 16.58 25.53 -22.73
C ARG A 471 17.45 24.59 -21.90
N SER A 472 18.74 24.58 -22.20
CA SER A 472 19.73 23.75 -21.52
C SER A 472 19.77 24.06 -20.02
N MET A 473 19.17 23.20 -19.20
CA MET A 473 19.32 23.27 -17.75
C MET A 473 20.70 22.72 -17.36
N SER A 474 21.59 23.60 -16.91
CA SER A 474 22.86 23.16 -16.32
C SER A 474 22.60 22.39 -15.02
N THR A 475 23.55 21.56 -14.61
CA THR A 475 23.44 20.68 -13.43
C THR A 475 23.36 21.42 -12.08
N ALA A 476 23.35 22.76 -12.07
CA ALA A 476 23.27 23.57 -10.87
C ALA A 476 21.87 23.62 -10.22
N ASP A 477 20.79 23.67 -11.02
CA ASP A 477 19.44 23.95 -10.47
C ASP A 477 18.78 22.74 -9.79
N VAL A 478 19.18 21.52 -10.16
CA VAL A 478 18.74 20.29 -9.45
C VAL A 478 19.21 20.31 -7.98
N VAL A 479 20.36 20.93 -7.70
CA VAL A 479 20.98 20.96 -6.35
C VAL A 479 20.28 21.96 -5.40
N ARG A 480 19.40 22.84 -5.91
CA ARG A 480 18.70 23.85 -5.08
C ARG A 480 17.38 23.40 -4.46
N ARG A 481 16.70 22.37 -4.99
CA ARG A 481 15.38 21.93 -4.47
C ARG A 481 15.45 20.93 -3.30
N ASP A 482 16.54 20.17 -3.17
CA ASP A 482 16.73 19.23 -2.05
C ASP A 482 17.29 19.89 -0.76
N GLN A 483 17.53 21.19 -0.74
CA GLN A 483 18.09 21.91 0.42
C GLN A 483 17.05 22.72 1.24
N SER A 484 15.75 22.56 0.96
CA SER A 484 14.66 23.27 1.65
C SER A 484 13.69 22.37 2.43
N VAL A 485 14.09 21.14 2.76
CA VAL A 485 13.30 20.21 3.60
C VAL A 485 13.84 20.16 5.03
N ASP A 486 15.15 20.19 5.22
CA ASP A 486 15.81 20.07 6.54
C ASP A 486 16.25 21.42 7.12
N ARG A 487 15.31 22.38 7.28
CA ARG A 487 15.51 23.58 8.13
C ARG A 487 14.22 24.34 8.51
N VAL A 488 13.43 23.70 9.36
CA VAL A 488 12.54 24.34 10.34
C VAL A 488 12.87 23.60 11.65
N GLY A 489 13.50 24.19 12.67
CA GLY A 489 13.20 25.53 13.22
C GLY A 489 11.99 25.37 14.13
N ASN A 490 12.02 24.51 15.16
CA ASN A 490 12.77 24.71 16.41
C ASN A 490 12.41 26.00 17.17
N ASP A 491 11.37 26.71 16.72
CA ASP A 491 10.64 27.75 17.44
C ASP A 491 9.22 27.24 17.68
N ILE A 492 9.06 26.28 18.60
CA ILE A 492 7.76 25.94 19.18
C ILE A 492 7.69 26.63 20.53
N SER A 493 6.89 27.69 20.60
CA SER A 493 6.53 28.36 21.84
C SER A 493 5.90 27.39 22.84
N SER A 494 6.30 27.50 24.11
CA SER A 494 5.95 26.57 25.19
C SER A 494 4.45 26.52 25.53
N SER A 495 3.73 25.49 25.08
CA SER A 495 2.47 24.98 25.67
C SER A 495 1.95 23.74 24.91
N PRO A 496 1.23 22.83 25.61
CA PRO A 496 1.59 22.13 26.84
C PRO A 496 2.07 20.69 26.50
N GLN A 497 2.14 19.80 27.50
CA GLN A 497 2.47 18.38 27.25
C GLN A 497 1.38 17.70 26.41
N VAL A 498 1.78 17.06 25.31
CA VAL A 498 0.93 16.12 24.57
C VAL A 498 1.23 14.72 25.10
N GLU A 499 0.33 14.18 25.91
CA GLU A 499 0.39 12.80 26.38
C GLU A 499 0.20 11.78 25.23
N ASP A 500 0.43 10.50 25.50
CA ASP A 500 0.46 9.46 24.46
C ASP A 500 -0.95 9.02 24.01
N ASP A 501 -1.52 9.88 23.17
CA ASP A 501 -2.83 9.84 22.51
C ASP A 501 -3.08 8.54 21.69
N SER A 502 -2.07 7.68 21.54
CA SER A 502 -2.16 6.37 20.86
C SER A 502 -2.93 5.31 21.65
N SER A 503 -3.13 5.52 22.95
CA SER A 503 -3.78 4.59 23.88
C SER A 503 -5.30 4.44 23.67
N ASN A 504 -5.99 5.50 23.24
CA ASN A 504 -7.46 5.57 23.25
C ASN A 504 -8.15 5.46 21.87
N SER A 505 -7.42 5.30 20.76
CA SER A 505 -8.03 5.24 19.43
C SER A 505 -8.97 4.03 19.25
N SER A 506 -10.18 4.28 18.75
CA SER A 506 -11.21 3.26 18.49
C SER A 506 -10.88 2.31 17.34
N LEU A 507 -11.64 1.23 17.22
CA LEU A 507 -11.48 0.27 16.14
C LEU A 507 -11.79 0.92 14.78
N ALA A 508 -12.86 1.72 14.68
CA ALA A 508 -13.20 2.46 13.46
C ALA A 508 -12.13 3.49 13.07
N GLU A 509 -11.55 4.23 14.02
CA GLU A 509 -10.40 5.11 13.75
C GLU A 509 -9.20 4.32 13.21
N MET A 510 -8.89 3.17 13.81
CA MET A 510 -7.79 2.33 13.34
C MET A 510 -8.06 1.76 11.93
N LEU A 511 -9.29 1.39 11.58
CA LEU A 511 -9.68 1.05 10.20
C LEU A 511 -9.48 2.23 9.25
N VAL A 512 -9.86 3.44 9.65
CA VAL A 512 -9.57 4.66 8.87
C VAL A 512 -8.05 4.82 8.66
N THR A 513 -7.21 4.61 9.69
CA THR A 513 -5.73 4.64 9.50
C THR A 513 -5.22 3.58 8.51
N ILE A 514 -5.89 2.41 8.42
CA ILE A 514 -5.57 1.38 7.43
C ILE A 514 -5.87 1.90 6.02
N LEU A 515 -7.05 2.48 5.74
CA LEU A 515 -7.35 3.08 4.43
C LEU A 515 -6.31 4.14 4.02
N LEU A 516 -5.96 5.02 4.96
CA LEU A 516 -5.01 6.12 4.76
C LEU A 516 -3.57 5.65 4.55
N ARG A 517 -3.26 4.42 4.96
CA ARG A 517 -2.00 3.70 4.71
C ARG A 517 -2.04 2.98 3.36
N THR A 518 -3.16 2.36 2.98
CA THR A 518 -3.23 1.42 1.86
C THR A 518 -3.73 2.00 0.54
N TRP A 519 -4.36 3.19 0.51
CA TRP A 519 -4.93 3.76 -0.73
C TRP A 519 -3.93 3.88 -1.90
N ARG A 520 -2.64 4.15 -1.61
CA ARG A 520 -1.56 4.24 -2.61
C ARG A 520 -1.02 2.87 -3.09
N SER A 521 -1.53 1.75 -2.58
CA SER A 521 -1.14 0.39 -3.01
C SER A 521 -1.35 0.19 -4.51
N ARG A 522 -0.54 -0.68 -5.14
CA ARG A 522 -0.63 -1.00 -6.58
C ARG A 522 -1.67 -2.11 -6.84
N GLN A 523 -2.25 -2.14 -8.04
CA GLN A 523 -3.12 -3.24 -8.45
C GLN A 523 -2.42 -4.59 -8.32
N GLY A 524 -3.14 -5.57 -7.76
CA GLY A 524 -2.64 -6.92 -7.49
C GLY A 524 -1.92 -7.14 -6.16
N THR A 525 -1.66 -6.10 -5.33
CA THR A 525 -1.01 -6.31 -4.02
C THR A 525 -2.01 -6.67 -2.91
N LEU A 526 -1.49 -7.21 -1.79
CA LEU A 526 -2.23 -7.38 -0.53
C LEU A 526 -2.90 -6.08 -0.08
N GLY A 527 -2.18 -4.96 -0.13
CA GLY A 527 -2.66 -3.65 0.30
C GLY A 527 -3.93 -3.16 -0.40
N ILE A 528 -4.19 -3.45 -1.68
CA ILE A 528 -5.48 -3.09 -2.31
C ILE A 528 -6.63 -3.97 -1.80
N ARG A 529 -6.41 -5.28 -1.58
CA ARG A 529 -7.44 -6.13 -0.98
C ARG A 529 -7.77 -5.69 0.44
N LEU A 530 -6.74 -5.33 1.21
CA LEU A 530 -6.88 -4.74 2.55
C LEU A 530 -7.63 -3.40 2.49
N PHE A 531 -7.35 -2.52 1.52
CA PHE A 531 -8.11 -1.28 1.31
C PHE A 531 -9.59 -1.57 1.03
N ALA A 532 -9.89 -2.39 0.02
CA ALA A 532 -11.26 -2.71 -0.39
C ALA A 532 -12.09 -3.34 0.75
N ARG A 533 -11.50 -4.31 1.45
CA ARG A 533 -12.11 -4.97 2.61
C ARG A 533 -12.35 -4.01 3.78
N THR A 534 -11.42 -3.10 4.03
CA THR A 534 -11.57 -2.06 5.07
C THR A 534 -12.67 -1.07 4.72
N CYS A 535 -12.83 -0.69 3.44
CA CYS A 535 -13.98 0.09 2.98
C CYS A 535 -15.30 -0.67 3.19
N CYS A 536 -15.36 -1.95 2.84
CA CYS A 536 -16.57 -2.78 3.03
C CYS A 536 -16.95 -2.92 4.51
N LEU A 537 -15.98 -3.11 5.40
CA LEU A 537 -16.18 -3.15 6.85
C LEU A 537 -16.66 -1.81 7.39
N LEU A 538 -15.99 -0.70 7.05
CA LEU A 538 -16.43 0.63 7.47
C LEU A 538 -17.83 0.96 6.92
N ALA A 539 -18.17 0.51 5.71
CA ALA A 539 -19.49 0.74 5.13
C ALA A 539 -20.59 0.04 5.95
N ILE A 540 -20.42 -1.25 6.28
CA ILE A 540 -21.38 -1.97 7.15
C ILE A 540 -21.46 -1.34 8.55
N LEU A 541 -20.34 -0.87 9.10
CA LEU A 541 -20.33 -0.18 10.40
C LEU A 541 -21.01 1.20 10.35
N CYS A 542 -20.96 1.91 9.22
CA CYS A 542 -21.74 3.14 9.03
C CYS A 542 -23.23 2.81 8.82
N GLU A 543 -23.54 1.82 7.99
CA GLU A 543 -24.90 1.33 7.67
C GLU A 543 -25.68 0.94 8.95
N ALA A 544 -25.00 0.37 9.96
CA ALA A 544 -25.61 -0.10 11.20
C ALA A 544 -25.65 0.92 12.37
N VAL A 545 -24.96 2.07 12.26
CA VAL A 545 -25.03 3.14 13.26
C VAL A 545 -26.33 3.94 13.05
N PRO A 546 -27.11 4.27 14.10
CA PRO A 546 -28.28 5.13 13.96
C PRO A 546 -27.90 6.47 13.31
N ALA A 547 -28.72 6.98 12.37
CA ALA A 547 -28.36 8.16 11.56
C ALA A 547 -27.87 9.34 12.42
N SER A 548 -28.59 9.69 13.48
CA SER A 548 -28.26 10.76 14.45
C SER A 548 -26.93 10.58 15.22
N GLN A 549 -26.27 9.44 15.09
CA GLN A 549 -24.98 9.13 15.74
C GLN A 549 -23.83 8.96 14.74
N LEU A 550 -24.08 8.97 13.43
CA LEU A 550 -23.00 8.80 12.45
C LEU A 550 -22.12 10.08 12.35
N PRO A 551 -20.78 9.99 12.47
CA PRO A 551 -19.89 11.15 12.51
C PRO A 551 -19.55 11.68 11.10
N VAL A 552 -20.59 11.98 10.31
CA VAL A 552 -20.54 12.39 8.89
C VAL A 552 -19.53 13.51 8.66
N THR A 553 -19.55 14.54 9.50
CA THR A 553 -18.64 15.71 9.53
C THR A 553 -17.15 15.34 9.50
N SER A 554 -16.77 14.19 10.06
CA SER A 554 -15.38 13.74 10.13
C SER A 554 -15.03 12.71 9.04
N LEU A 555 -15.96 11.81 8.69
CA LEU A 555 -15.74 10.76 7.69
C LEU A 555 -15.90 11.24 6.24
N LEU A 556 -16.93 12.04 5.95
CA LEU A 556 -17.29 12.45 4.58
C LEU A 556 -16.14 13.20 3.88
N PRO A 557 -15.46 14.20 4.50
CA PRO A 557 -14.36 14.90 3.85
C PRO A 557 -13.11 14.01 3.64
N VAL A 558 -12.94 12.95 4.43
CA VAL A 558 -11.83 12.00 4.27
C VAL A 558 -12.14 11.04 3.11
N CYS A 559 -13.38 10.56 3.02
CA CYS A 559 -13.79 9.60 1.99
C CYS A 559 -13.88 10.23 0.59
N SER A 560 -14.46 11.42 0.46
CA SER A 560 -14.49 12.17 -0.83
C SER A 560 -13.07 12.43 -1.34
N ARG A 561 -12.18 12.99 -0.50
CA ARG A 561 -10.77 13.22 -0.88
C ARG A 561 -10.02 11.94 -1.26
N LEU A 562 -10.34 10.79 -0.64
CA LEU A 562 -9.76 9.50 -1.02
C LEU A 562 -10.31 9.02 -2.37
N SER A 563 -11.61 9.14 -2.62
CA SER A 563 -12.24 8.86 -3.91
C SER A 563 -11.59 9.67 -5.04
N ASP A 564 -11.53 10.99 -4.92
CA ASP A 564 -10.92 11.83 -5.97
C ASP A 564 -9.44 11.50 -6.21
N CYS A 565 -8.67 11.18 -5.16
CA CYS A 565 -7.26 10.80 -5.29
C CYS A 565 -7.07 9.41 -5.91
N ILE A 566 -8.04 8.50 -5.78
CA ILE A 566 -8.04 7.20 -6.45
C ILE A 566 -8.53 7.33 -7.89
N SER A 567 -9.58 8.12 -8.14
CA SER A 567 -10.12 8.41 -9.48
C SER A 567 -9.07 9.07 -10.38
N ARG A 568 -8.42 10.16 -9.92
CA ARG A 568 -7.29 10.81 -10.63
C ARG A 568 -6.15 9.83 -10.96
N ARG A 569 -5.85 8.89 -10.06
CA ARG A 569 -4.83 7.85 -10.29
C ARG A 569 -5.28 6.80 -11.32
N SER A 570 -6.57 6.46 -11.36
CA SER A 570 -7.14 5.55 -12.35
C SER A 570 -7.05 6.16 -13.76
N ALA A 571 -7.50 7.41 -13.91
CA ALA A 571 -7.38 8.18 -15.15
C ALA A 571 -5.92 8.30 -15.63
N ALA A 572 -4.98 8.58 -14.71
CA ALA A 572 -3.54 8.64 -15.01
C ALA A 572 -2.96 7.30 -15.53
N SER A 573 -3.62 6.16 -15.32
CA SER A 573 -3.23 4.86 -15.87
C SER A 573 -3.87 4.51 -17.22
N GLN A 574 -4.91 5.24 -17.64
CA GLN A 574 -5.61 5.08 -18.92
C GLN A 574 -5.15 6.09 -20.00
N LEU A 575 -4.32 7.07 -19.60
CA LEU A 575 -3.86 8.22 -20.40
C LEU A 575 -2.96 7.91 -21.61
N VAL A 576 -2.93 6.66 -22.08
CA VAL A 576 -2.27 6.21 -23.32
C VAL A 576 -3.26 6.18 -24.50
N THR A 577 -4.58 6.24 -24.25
CA THR A 577 -5.62 6.19 -25.28
C THR A 577 -6.67 7.27 -25.11
N SER A 578 -6.94 8.02 -26.19
CA SER A 578 -7.82 9.19 -26.31
C SER A 578 -7.31 10.48 -25.62
N GLN A 579 -7.52 11.62 -26.29
CA GLN A 579 -6.92 12.92 -25.97
C GLN A 579 -7.95 13.96 -25.47
N TRP A 580 -9.11 13.49 -25.02
CA TRP A 580 -10.25 14.32 -24.61
C TRP A 580 -10.40 14.38 -23.07
N THR A 581 -11.25 15.30 -22.59
CA THR A 581 -11.58 15.53 -21.18
C THR A 581 -10.43 15.94 -20.22
N ARG A 582 -9.78 17.08 -20.50
CA ARG A 582 -9.06 17.84 -19.43
C ARG A 582 -10.00 18.61 -18.48
N GLY A 583 -11.27 18.80 -18.85
CA GLY A 583 -12.23 19.63 -18.10
C GLY A 583 -12.96 18.94 -16.93
N THR A 584 -12.87 17.62 -16.76
CA THR A 584 -13.69 16.85 -15.79
C THR A 584 -12.93 16.39 -14.54
N LEU A 585 -11.61 16.64 -14.46
CA LEU A 585 -10.68 15.95 -13.53
C LEU A 585 -10.68 16.43 -12.07
N VAL A 586 -11.68 17.21 -11.66
CA VAL A 586 -11.78 17.81 -10.31
C VAL A 586 -12.91 17.20 -9.47
N GLU A 587 -13.97 16.67 -10.09
CA GLU A 587 -15.29 16.54 -9.44
C GLU A 587 -15.90 15.13 -9.43
N HIS A 588 -15.10 14.06 -9.42
CA HIS A 588 -15.63 12.68 -9.36
C HIS A 588 -16.54 12.47 -8.13
N SER A 589 -16.08 12.83 -6.93
CA SER A 589 -16.93 12.71 -5.74
C SER A 589 -18.11 13.70 -5.77
N ASN A 590 -17.94 14.95 -6.20
CA ASN A 590 -19.05 15.91 -6.32
C ASN A 590 -20.16 15.42 -7.26
N GLN A 591 -19.83 14.86 -8.43
CA GLN A 591 -20.80 14.32 -9.39
C GLN A 591 -21.49 13.04 -8.90
N LEU A 592 -20.81 12.26 -8.04
CA LEU A 592 -21.41 11.13 -7.33
C LEU A 592 -22.41 11.61 -6.26
N LEU A 593 -22.08 12.69 -5.55
CA LEU A 593 -22.85 13.28 -4.45
C LEU A 593 -24.10 14.06 -4.90
N GLN A 594 -24.07 14.69 -6.08
CA GLN A 594 -25.16 15.52 -6.63
C GLN A 594 -26.34 14.73 -7.22
N GLN A 595 -26.39 13.40 -7.06
CA GLN A 595 -27.48 12.58 -7.61
C GLN A 595 -28.74 12.60 -6.72
N PRO A 596 -29.95 12.54 -7.28
CA PRO A 596 -31.18 12.40 -6.50
C PRO A 596 -31.22 11.06 -5.75
N ALA A 597 -31.94 11.01 -4.63
CA ALA A 597 -31.93 9.89 -3.67
C ALA A 597 -32.15 8.51 -4.31
N ASP A 598 -33.11 8.39 -5.23
CA ASP A 598 -33.40 7.13 -5.93
C ASP A 598 -32.22 6.64 -6.78
N ARG A 599 -31.48 7.57 -7.42
CA ARG A 599 -30.25 7.24 -8.15
C ARG A 599 -29.10 6.89 -7.21
N LEU A 600 -28.98 7.53 -6.05
CA LEU A 600 -27.98 7.15 -5.04
C LEU A 600 -28.21 5.69 -4.60
N MET A 601 -29.45 5.31 -4.27
CA MET A 601 -29.81 3.95 -3.86
C MET A 601 -29.61 2.91 -4.98
N LEU A 602 -29.98 3.22 -6.22
CA LEU A 602 -29.70 2.36 -7.38
C LEU A 602 -28.20 2.19 -7.62
N THR A 603 -27.41 3.27 -7.52
CA THR A 603 -25.95 3.25 -7.68
C THR A 603 -25.29 2.44 -6.56
N MET A 604 -25.72 2.62 -5.31
CA MET A 604 -25.28 1.79 -4.17
C MET A 604 -25.58 0.31 -4.39
N SER A 605 -26.77 -0.05 -4.89
CA SER A 605 -27.12 -1.43 -5.24
C SER A 605 -26.20 -1.99 -6.32
N GLY A 606 -25.84 -1.18 -7.32
CA GLY A 606 -24.87 -1.52 -8.37
C GLY A 606 -23.46 -1.77 -7.83
N LEU A 607 -22.90 -0.84 -7.04
CA LEU A 607 -21.59 -0.99 -6.42
C LEU A 607 -21.57 -2.16 -5.41
N ARG A 608 -22.63 -2.36 -4.62
CA ARG A 608 -22.77 -3.49 -3.69
C ARG A 608 -22.70 -4.84 -4.43
N LYS A 609 -23.38 -4.95 -5.59
CA LYS A 609 -23.29 -6.14 -6.45
C LYS A 609 -21.87 -6.36 -7.00
N GLN A 610 -21.12 -5.30 -7.32
CA GLN A 610 -19.71 -5.39 -7.73
C GLN A 610 -18.78 -5.78 -6.56
N LEU A 611 -19.11 -5.35 -5.33
CA LEU A 611 -18.40 -5.69 -4.09
C LEU A 611 -18.87 -7.00 -3.43
N SER A 612 -19.84 -7.70 -4.02
CA SER A 612 -20.36 -9.01 -3.54
C SER A 612 -19.27 -10.04 -3.24
N TYR A 613 -18.09 -9.94 -3.85
CA TYR A 613 -16.97 -10.80 -3.47
C TYR A 613 -16.46 -10.57 -2.03
N GLU A 614 -16.33 -9.32 -1.57
CA GLU A 614 -15.94 -9.01 -0.18
C GLU A 614 -17.17 -8.91 0.75
N LEU A 615 -18.40 -8.79 0.22
CA LEU A 615 -19.63 -8.67 1.02
C LEU A 615 -20.42 -9.98 1.19
N ASP A 616 -20.53 -10.81 0.15
CA ASP A 616 -21.42 -11.99 0.06
C ASP A 616 -20.62 -13.32 0.08
N TRP A 617 -20.12 -13.63 1.28
CA TRP A 617 -19.20 -14.72 1.62
C TRP A 617 -19.54 -16.15 1.15
N HIS A 618 -20.77 -16.41 0.72
CA HIS A 618 -21.25 -17.74 0.30
C HIS A 618 -20.92 -18.05 -1.17
N LEU A 619 -20.51 -17.05 -1.96
CA LEU A 619 -20.07 -17.22 -3.35
C LEU A 619 -18.58 -17.59 -3.41
N LEU A 620 -18.24 -18.69 -4.08
CA LEU A 620 -16.84 -19.09 -4.25
C LEU A 620 -16.04 -18.01 -5.02
N PRO A 621 -14.78 -17.72 -4.63
CA PRO A 621 -13.95 -16.72 -5.30
C PRO A 621 -13.65 -17.10 -6.77
N LYS A 622 -14.43 -16.57 -7.72
CA LYS A 622 -13.89 -16.30 -9.06
C LYS A 622 -12.85 -15.18 -8.92
N LYS A 623 -11.71 -15.30 -9.61
CA LYS A 623 -10.53 -14.41 -9.44
C LYS A 623 -10.78 -12.97 -9.92
N ILE A 624 -11.53 -12.19 -9.16
CA ILE A 624 -11.77 -10.77 -9.40
C ILE A 624 -10.73 -9.96 -8.61
N ARG A 625 -10.21 -8.89 -9.21
CA ARG A 625 -9.35 -7.91 -8.54
C ARG A 625 -10.27 -6.81 -8.03
N PRO A 626 -10.41 -6.58 -6.71
CA PRO A 626 -11.29 -5.52 -6.23
C PRO A 626 -10.73 -4.15 -6.65
N ASP A 627 -11.59 -3.31 -7.24
CA ASP A 627 -11.23 -1.94 -7.59
C ASP A 627 -11.31 -1.06 -6.32
N PRO A 628 -10.22 -0.36 -5.93
CA PRO A 628 -10.29 0.57 -4.81
C PRO A 628 -11.28 1.73 -5.04
N LEU A 629 -11.60 2.11 -6.28
CA LEU A 629 -12.55 3.19 -6.58
C LEU A 629 -13.99 2.76 -6.25
N ILE A 630 -14.44 1.61 -6.78
CA ILE A 630 -15.73 0.99 -6.44
C ILE A 630 -15.86 0.84 -4.90
N SER A 631 -14.77 0.46 -4.24
CA SER A 631 -14.74 0.25 -2.80
C SER A 631 -14.92 1.54 -1.98
N ILE A 632 -14.22 2.63 -2.34
CA ILE A 632 -14.33 3.91 -1.63
C ILE A 632 -15.63 4.66 -1.98
N ASP A 633 -16.11 4.54 -3.21
CA ASP A 633 -17.36 5.17 -3.66
C ASP A 633 -18.58 4.52 -3.01
N TYR A 634 -18.57 3.20 -2.77
CA TYR A 634 -19.59 2.53 -1.97
C TYR A 634 -19.62 3.03 -0.51
N LEU A 635 -18.45 3.14 0.15
CA LEU A 635 -18.35 3.71 1.49
C LEU A 635 -18.82 5.16 1.53
N LEU A 636 -18.43 5.96 0.53
CA LEU A 636 -18.83 7.36 0.40
C LEU A 636 -20.35 7.49 0.31
N LEU A 637 -21.00 6.71 -0.56
CA LEU A 637 -22.46 6.75 -0.72
C LEU A 637 -23.21 6.31 0.55
N VAL A 638 -22.76 5.29 1.28
CA VAL A 638 -23.38 4.88 2.57
C VAL A 638 -23.37 6.02 3.59
N ILE A 639 -22.25 6.75 3.71
CA ILE A 639 -22.16 7.91 4.61
C ILE A 639 -23.14 9.02 4.20
N VAL A 640 -23.39 9.18 2.90
CA VAL A 640 -24.22 10.23 2.31
C VAL A 640 -25.71 9.89 2.44
N THR A 641 -26.12 8.65 2.22
CA THR A 641 -27.51 8.24 2.47
C THR A 641 -27.88 8.39 3.95
N HIS A 642 -26.96 8.09 4.87
CA HIS A 642 -27.17 8.34 6.30
C HIS A 642 -27.18 9.82 6.64
N SER A 643 -26.43 10.67 5.92
CA SER A 643 -26.50 12.14 6.06
C SER A 643 -27.85 12.70 5.58
N ASN A 644 -28.35 12.22 4.44
CA ASN A 644 -29.66 12.65 3.91
C ASN A 644 -30.83 12.13 4.78
N ALA A 645 -30.61 11.05 5.54
CA ALA A 645 -31.51 10.55 6.58
C ALA A 645 -31.30 11.21 7.96
N GLN A 646 -30.46 12.25 8.07
CA GLN A 646 -30.44 13.20 9.20
C GLN A 646 -31.20 14.50 8.89
N SER A 647 -31.38 14.85 7.61
CA SER A 647 -31.99 16.11 7.15
C SER A 647 -33.49 16.03 6.88
N ASN A 648 -34.07 14.84 6.94
CA ASN A 648 -35.48 14.50 6.75
C ASN A 648 -36.05 13.88 8.03
#